data_AF-A0A3S9SI63-F1
#
_entry.id   AF-A0A3S9SI63-F1
#
_cell.length_a   1.000
_cell.length_b   1.000
_cell.length_c   1.000
_cell.angle_alpha   90.00
_cell.angle_beta   90.00
_cell.angle_gamma   90.00
#
_symmetry.space_group_name_H-M   'P 1'
#
loop_
_entity.id
_entity.type
_entity.pdbx_description
1 polymer ?
#
loop_
_entity_poly.entity_id
_entity_poly.type
_entity_poly.pdbx_seq_one_letter_code
_entity_poly.pdbx_strand_id
1 'polypeptide(L)'
;MNIPAIYSPVRLAELSVYNWGSFHNLHTAHIHPEGSLITGGNGAGKSTLADGLMALLLPARQAAFNLAAAQGDKTDRSLLSYMRGHFGADHDGLSTRRKSKRDGAVITGLRALYRADDGSETTLAALFWTPPGGSSLSDVKRLYLVSRHNLSLSELLLQFGNGDLRALNRWLKSQPDIKDFDKFETYQTHYRRCLHMENENAPALLSRALGLKKIDDLTKLIRELVLEPSAIRSEAAKIIDEFQDLAAIHEQAADARKQLTHLEPLPGLQAKIAQAGEAIHQLNEQRSHIPAYFACCRTRFLAQETEKLSGNLHSIKRQIDDTERTLADAQHAQEQRHAEYLHAGGGRLQALENQLKLEEAQLQHTRHTADAYQKICLALNLPDTLAPDIFERNLHTAAGQQPAVENQLKAQQERFFQSGVQLSQLQTSLREIKTELHEIGKRPNSNIPPKQQQWRDNVAQDLGIPPQELMFIGEMLDIVREHADWTGAIERALGGLRTTLLVPQEQYPRITRWLNQCHTGLHIRVQAVGSETKPAAFKSGGILEKLLWRNHPYCDWLQGYLKKADLYCAEDLDSFNRTPFSLTRQGLQHWEHGRAEKKDQTRIDDPRHWFLGFTNATHLGYLKTEQTSLQAKLLKQTRQVEHERAEMNRVQQQQVQWQNLQTYQWHDIDLPYRQQKLAHTQADLARLKQSGGNLQQAEQRWQQAKHTVAQIQTALGQQQQQEGYLKNKLDSLQSEFDSLQELARQPIPETVLTALTDAIEETVPQDSRQQSRVLQSYEQRIE
;
A
#
# COMPACT_ATOMS: atom_id res chain seq x y z
N MET A 1 46.40 44.94 4.03
CA MET A 1 45.75 46.19 3.58
C MET A 1 46.04 46.34 2.09
N ASN A 2 45.08 46.00 1.24
CA ASN A 2 45.05 46.43 -0.16
C ASN A 2 43.92 47.45 -0.25
N ILE A 3 44.23 48.66 -0.69
CA ILE A 3 43.24 49.71 -0.92
C ILE A 3 42.55 49.35 -2.25
N PRO A 4 41.22 49.16 -2.30
CA PRO A 4 40.54 48.84 -3.55
C PRO A 4 40.61 50.04 -4.52
N ALA A 5 40.71 49.72 -5.82
CA ALA A 5 40.73 50.70 -6.89
C ALA A 5 39.50 51.60 -6.81
N ILE A 6 39.72 52.93 -6.82
CA ILE A 6 38.64 53.91 -6.77
C ILE A 6 37.99 53.92 -8.15
N TYR A 7 36.89 53.18 -8.32
CA TYR A 7 36.09 53.22 -9.53
C TYR A 7 35.37 54.58 -9.65
N SER A 8 35.35 55.14 -10.86
CA SER A 8 34.61 56.36 -11.17
C SER A 8 33.12 56.15 -10.90
N PRO A 9 32.42 57.10 -10.26
CA PRO A 9 31.02 56.91 -9.93
C PRO A 9 30.15 56.84 -11.19
N VAL A 10 29.32 55.80 -11.26
CA VAL A 10 28.41 55.53 -12.38
C VAL A 10 27.03 56.08 -12.05
N ARG A 11 26.48 56.94 -12.90
CA ARG A 11 25.20 57.63 -12.67
C ARG A 11 24.18 57.29 -13.75
N LEU A 12 22.90 57.22 -13.37
CA LEU A 12 21.81 57.08 -14.33
C LEU A 12 21.67 58.37 -15.13
N ALA A 13 21.80 58.30 -16.44
CA ALA A 13 21.71 59.43 -17.36
C ALA A 13 20.36 59.49 -18.07
N GLU A 14 19.79 58.35 -18.46
CA GLU A 14 18.48 58.30 -19.14
C GLU A 14 17.66 57.08 -18.73
N LEU A 15 16.34 57.24 -18.75
CA LEU A 15 15.39 56.17 -18.56
C LEU A 15 14.31 56.24 -19.64
N SER A 16 14.25 55.23 -20.49
CA SER A 16 13.25 55.11 -21.56
C SER A 16 12.26 53.99 -21.29
N VAL A 17 10.99 54.25 -21.58
CA VAL A 17 9.90 53.29 -21.44
C VAL A 17 9.02 53.28 -22.68
N TYR A 18 8.60 52.10 -23.11
CA TYR A 18 7.71 51.87 -24.23
C TYR A 18 6.54 51.01 -23.78
N ASN A 19 5.30 51.51 -23.92
CA ASN A 19 4.07 50.84 -23.50
C ASN A 19 4.14 50.26 -22.07
N TRP A 20 4.43 51.14 -21.10
CA TRP A 20 4.63 50.77 -19.69
C TRP A 20 3.70 51.55 -18.77
N GLY A 21 2.80 50.84 -18.08
CA GLY A 21 1.78 51.38 -17.20
C GLY A 21 0.94 52.45 -17.91
N SER A 22 1.00 53.69 -17.42
CA SER A 22 0.31 54.85 -17.98
C SER A 22 0.93 55.38 -19.28
N PHE A 23 2.20 55.10 -19.57
CA PHE A 23 2.94 55.60 -20.73
C PHE A 23 2.62 54.79 -21.99
N HIS A 24 2.36 55.46 -23.12
CA HIS A 24 2.03 54.83 -24.40
C HIS A 24 3.01 55.29 -25.48
N ASN A 25 3.51 54.35 -26.29
CA ASN A 25 4.66 54.56 -27.17
C ASN A 25 5.92 54.91 -26.37
N LEU A 26 6.97 55.37 -27.06
CA LEU A 26 8.30 55.60 -26.49
C LEU A 26 8.35 56.94 -25.77
N HIS A 27 8.76 56.91 -24.50
CA HIS A 27 9.06 58.09 -23.71
C HIS A 27 10.46 57.94 -23.12
N THR A 28 11.25 59.02 -23.10
CA THR A 28 12.58 59.06 -22.47
C THR A 28 12.65 60.23 -21.50
N ALA A 29 13.11 59.95 -20.28
CA ALA A 29 13.44 60.95 -19.28
C ALA A 29 14.97 61.07 -19.18
N HIS A 30 15.47 62.29 -19.30
CA HIS A 30 16.89 62.61 -19.06
C HIS A 30 17.08 62.98 -17.59
N ILE A 31 18.11 62.42 -16.97
CA ILE A 31 18.44 62.61 -15.56
C ILE A 31 19.73 63.41 -15.47
N HIS A 32 19.65 64.55 -14.79
CA HIS A 32 20.82 65.40 -14.56
C HIS A 32 21.79 64.72 -13.57
N PRO A 33 23.13 64.81 -13.76
CA PRO A 33 24.10 64.14 -12.90
C PRO A 33 24.01 64.53 -11.41
N GLU A 34 23.57 65.75 -11.12
CA GLU A 34 23.39 66.26 -9.75
C GLU A 34 22.03 65.86 -9.13
N GLY A 35 21.18 65.17 -9.88
CA GLY A 35 19.85 64.73 -9.46
C GLY A 35 18.72 65.44 -10.23
N SER A 36 17.53 64.83 -10.23
CA SER A 36 16.36 65.36 -10.92
C SER A 36 15.10 65.12 -10.10
N LEU A 37 14.26 66.16 -9.97
CA LEU A 37 12.98 66.07 -9.26
C LEU A 37 11.84 65.87 -10.26
N ILE A 38 11.13 64.76 -10.15
CA ILE A 38 9.97 64.45 -11.01
C ILE A 38 8.69 64.86 -10.27
N THR A 39 8.02 65.91 -10.74
CA THR A 39 6.75 66.42 -10.17
C THR A 39 5.58 66.27 -11.13
N GLY A 40 4.34 66.39 -10.63
CA GLY A 40 3.12 66.24 -11.43
C GLY A 40 1.94 65.70 -10.61
N GLY A 41 0.71 65.77 -11.14
CA GLY A 41 -0.51 65.32 -10.45
C GLY A 41 -0.55 63.81 -10.13
N ASN A 42 -1.49 63.39 -9.29
CA ASN A 42 -1.72 61.96 -9.03
C ASN A 42 -2.18 61.26 -10.32
N GLY A 43 -1.60 60.08 -10.61
CA GLY A 43 -1.86 59.34 -11.84
C GLY A 43 -1.05 59.79 -13.07
N ALA A 44 -0.20 60.82 -12.97
CA ALA A 44 0.63 61.32 -14.08
C ALA A 44 1.81 60.39 -14.48
N GLY A 45 1.97 59.23 -13.84
CA GLY A 45 3.00 58.24 -14.20
C GLY A 45 4.35 58.35 -13.50
N LYS A 46 4.49 59.23 -12.49
CA LYS A 46 5.74 59.45 -11.73
C LYS A 46 6.33 58.15 -11.15
N SER A 47 5.54 57.46 -10.33
CA SER A 47 5.94 56.17 -9.73
C SER A 47 6.07 55.07 -10.78
N THR A 48 5.24 55.12 -11.83
CA THR A 48 5.29 54.18 -12.97
C THR A 48 6.65 54.21 -13.66
N LEU A 49 7.27 55.39 -13.80
CA LEU A 49 8.59 55.52 -14.41
C LEU A 49 9.67 54.89 -13.52
N ALA A 50 9.65 55.16 -12.21
CA ALA A 50 10.57 54.53 -11.26
C ALA A 50 10.40 53.00 -11.21
N ASP A 51 9.17 52.50 -11.29
CA ASP A 51 8.86 51.07 -11.38
C ASP A 51 9.47 50.41 -12.64
N GLY A 52 9.61 51.16 -13.74
CA GLY A 52 10.30 50.70 -14.95
C GLY A 52 11.79 50.46 -14.72
N LEU A 53 12.44 51.33 -13.96
CA LEU A 53 13.83 51.12 -13.54
C LEU A 53 13.95 49.90 -12.61
N MET A 54 12.97 49.69 -11.72
CA MET A 54 12.95 48.52 -10.83
C MET A 54 12.80 47.20 -11.58
N ALA A 55 12.00 47.18 -12.64
CA ALA A 55 11.87 46.00 -13.52
C ALA A 55 13.18 45.64 -14.24
N LEU A 56 14.09 46.59 -14.41
CA LEU A 56 15.43 46.34 -14.94
C LEU A 56 16.40 45.84 -13.86
N LEU A 57 16.30 46.31 -12.62
CA LEU A 57 17.27 46.01 -11.57
C LEU A 57 16.90 44.78 -10.72
N LEU A 58 15.63 44.42 -10.62
CA LEU A 58 15.15 43.31 -9.79
C LEU A 58 14.36 42.25 -10.56
N PRO A 59 14.40 40.98 -10.11
CA PRO A 59 13.61 39.93 -10.73
C PRO A 59 12.13 40.20 -10.52
N ALA A 60 11.30 39.83 -11.51
CA ALA A 60 9.87 40.16 -11.54
C ALA A 60 9.05 39.65 -10.32
N ARG A 61 9.56 38.67 -9.57
CA ARG A 61 8.94 38.15 -8.34
C ARG A 61 9.25 38.99 -7.10
N GLN A 62 10.35 39.76 -7.12
CA GLN A 62 10.80 40.62 -6.02
C GLN A 62 10.57 42.11 -6.29
N ALA A 63 10.40 42.51 -7.55
CA ALA A 63 10.00 43.87 -7.93
C ALA A 63 8.55 44.16 -7.50
N ALA A 64 8.36 44.67 -6.28
CA ALA A 64 7.06 45.14 -5.82
C ALA A 64 6.74 46.49 -6.50
N PHE A 65 5.98 46.47 -7.58
CA PHE A 65 5.65 47.69 -8.33
C PHE A 65 4.65 48.59 -7.56
N ASN A 66 4.79 49.91 -7.72
CA ASN A 66 4.00 50.98 -7.10
C ASN A 66 4.21 51.20 -5.59
N LEU A 67 5.42 50.95 -5.09
CA LEU A 67 5.80 51.07 -3.68
C LEU A 67 5.56 52.47 -3.06
N ALA A 68 5.69 53.54 -3.86
CA ALA A 68 5.57 54.92 -3.37
C ALA A 68 4.10 55.38 -3.13
N ALA A 69 3.11 54.71 -3.71
CA ALA A 69 1.69 55.10 -3.62
C ALA A 69 0.83 54.16 -2.74
N ALA A 70 1.36 52.99 -2.36
CA ALA A 70 0.61 51.96 -1.63
C ALA A 70 0.85 52.05 -0.11
N GLN A 71 -0.02 52.77 0.60
CA GLN A 71 -0.15 52.63 2.05
C GLN A 71 -1.00 51.40 2.38
N GLY A 72 -0.36 50.26 2.62
CA GLY A 72 -0.98 49.12 3.33
C GLY A 72 -1.44 47.94 2.47
N ASP A 73 -2.02 48.13 1.28
CA ASP A 73 -2.53 47.02 0.46
C ASP A 73 -1.49 46.52 -0.55
N LYS A 74 -0.83 45.40 -0.21
CA LYS A 74 -0.03 44.60 -1.14
C LYS A 74 -0.97 43.61 -1.84
N THR A 75 -1.51 43.96 -3.00
CA THR A 75 -1.79 43.00 -4.10
C THR A 75 -2.73 43.62 -5.12
N ASP A 76 -2.23 44.41 -6.07
CA ASP A 76 -3.04 44.56 -7.30
C ASP A 76 -2.33 44.89 -8.61
N ARG A 77 -0.99 45.00 -8.63
CA ARG A 77 -0.26 45.30 -9.87
C ARG A 77 0.91 44.35 -10.06
N SER A 78 0.82 43.55 -11.11
CA SER A 78 1.86 42.61 -11.54
C SER A 78 2.59 43.15 -12.77
N LEU A 79 3.70 42.53 -13.20
CA LEU A 79 4.40 42.91 -14.42
C LEU A 79 3.44 43.01 -15.63
N LEU A 80 2.51 42.05 -15.74
CA LEU A 80 1.50 42.02 -16.80
C LEU A 80 0.50 43.20 -16.69
N SER A 81 0.18 43.63 -15.47
CA SER A 81 -0.67 44.79 -15.23
C SER A 81 -0.03 46.09 -15.74
N TYR A 82 1.29 46.22 -15.59
CA TYR A 82 2.05 47.36 -16.13
C TYR A 82 2.14 47.30 -17.65
N MET A 83 2.45 46.14 -18.25
CA MET A 83 2.50 46.01 -19.72
C MET A 83 1.16 46.44 -20.38
N ARG A 84 0.05 45.98 -19.82
CA ARG A 84 -1.31 46.29 -20.33
C ARG A 84 -1.88 47.64 -19.89
N GLY A 85 -1.27 48.30 -18.91
CA GLY A 85 -1.72 49.58 -18.38
C GLY A 85 -3.12 49.52 -17.75
N HIS A 86 -3.31 48.66 -16.75
CA HIS A 86 -4.60 48.52 -16.06
C HIS A 86 -4.94 49.79 -15.24
N PHE A 87 -6.17 50.29 -15.35
CA PHE A 87 -6.57 51.54 -14.69
C PHE A 87 -7.97 51.54 -14.04
N GLY A 88 -8.69 50.42 -14.04
CA GLY A 88 -9.97 50.27 -13.34
C GLY A 88 -10.57 48.87 -13.49
N ALA A 89 -11.73 48.63 -12.89
CA ALA A 89 -12.50 47.40 -13.05
C ALA A 89 -13.97 47.75 -13.30
N ASP A 90 -14.60 47.11 -14.30
CA ASP A 90 -16.05 47.15 -14.50
C ASP A 90 -16.69 45.91 -13.88
N HIS A 91 -17.88 46.10 -13.30
CA HIS A 91 -18.62 45.05 -12.60
C HIS A 91 -19.98 44.90 -13.24
N ASP A 92 -20.17 43.82 -14.01
CA ASP A 92 -21.39 43.59 -14.81
C ASP A 92 -22.30 42.50 -14.17
N GLY A 93 -22.31 42.44 -12.84
CA GLY A 93 -23.17 41.54 -12.05
C GLY A 93 -22.80 40.05 -12.03
N LEU A 94 -22.11 39.51 -13.05
CA LEU A 94 -21.67 38.11 -13.10
C LEU A 94 -20.14 37.93 -13.12
N SER A 95 -19.36 38.95 -13.51
CA SER A 95 -17.90 38.91 -13.41
C SER A 95 -17.30 40.31 -13.35
N THR A 96 -16.14 40.44 -12.70
CA THR A 96 -15.37 41.69 -12.64
C THR A 96 -14.33 41.69 -13.76
N ARG A 97 -14.49 42.56 -14.76
CA ARG A 97 -13.53 42.68 -15.87
C ARG A 97 -12.63 43.90 -15.66
N ARG A 98 -11.32 43.69 -15.56
CA ARG A 98 -10.35 44.80 -15.41
C ARG A 98 -10.23 45.57 -16.73
N LYS A 99 -10.39 46.90 -16.69
CA LYS A 99 -10.18 47.81 -17.81
C LYS A 99 -8.69 48.04 -18.02
N SER A 100 -8.19 47.73 -19.21
CA SER A 100 -6.79 47.92 -19.62
C SER A 100 -6.69 48.94 -20.74
N LYS A 101 -5.60 49.71 -20.78
CA LYS A 101 -5.32 50.60 -21.93
C LYS A 101 -4.92 49.83 -23.19
N ARG A 102 -4.46 48.58 -23.04
CA ARG A 102 -4.02 47.70 -24.13
C ARG A 102 -4.57 46.31 -23.90
N ASP A 103 -5.64 45.99 -24.61
CA ASP A 103 -6.25 44.66 -24.61
C ASP A 103 -5.61 43.79 -25.71
N GLY A 104 -5.18 42.57 -25.36
CA GLY A 104 -4.57 41.62 -26.29
C GLY A 104 -3.04 41.50 -26.18
N ALA A 105 -2.39 41.27 -27.33
CA ALA A 105 -0.93 41.15 -27.44
C ALA A 105 -0.28 42.52 -27.26
N VAL A 106 0.69 42.63 -26.36
CA VAL A 106 1.41 43.87 -26.08
C VAL A 106 2.92 43.63 -26.06
N ILE A 107 3.66 44.59 -26.61
CA ILE A 107 5.11 44.67 -26.51
C ILE A 107 5.45 45.88 -25.65
N THR A 108 6.28 45.65 -24.64
CA THR A 108 6.78 46.64 -23.69
C THR A 108 8.30 46.61 -23.71
N GLY A 109 8.91 47.78 -23.75
CA GLY A 109 10.38 47.94 -23.70
C GLY A 109 10.79 48.89 -22.59
N LEU A 110 11.86 48.57 -21.89
CA LEU A 110 12.45 49.41 -20.84
C LEU A 110 13.96 49.54 -21.11
N ARG A 111 14.52 50.72 -20.87
CA ARG A 111 15.95 50.99 -21.03
C ARG A 111 16.42 51.97 -19.96
N ALA A 112 17.55 51.69 -19.33
CA ALA A 112 18.29 52.61 -18.47
C ALA A 112 19.71 52.79 -19.01
N LEU A 113 20.10 54.03 -19.29
CA LEU A 113 21.47 54.38 -19.66
C LEU A 113 22.20 54.89 -18.42
N TYR A 114 23.35 54.29 -18.15
CA TYR A 114 24.28 54.73 -17.14
C TYR A 114 25.51 55.33 -17.80
N ARG A 115 26.01 56.43 -17.24
CA ARG A 115 27.23 57.08 -17.66
C ARG A 115 28.17 57.24 -16.46
N ALA A 116 29.42 56.86 -16.64
CA ALA A 116 30.47 57.11 -15.66
C ALA A 116 31.19 58.44 -15.95
N ASP A 117 31.92 58.96 -14.96
CA ASP A 117 32.64 60.23 -15.10
C ASP A 117 33.82 60.17 -16.10
N ASP A 118 34.27 58.97 -16.47
CA ASP A 118 35.26 58.74 -17.53
C ASP A 118 34.66 58.75 -18.95
N GLY A 119 33.35 58.98 -19.07
CA GLY A 119 32.61 59.01 -20.33
C GLY A 119 32.15 57.64 -20.81
N SER A 120 32.46 56.55 -20.11
CA SER A 120 31.95 55.23 -20.45
C SER A 120 30.43 55.14 -20.24
N GLU A 121 29.77 54.38 -21.12
CA GLU A 121 28.32 54.23 -21.12
C GLU A 121 27.93 52.76 -21.02
N THR A 122 26.95 52.46 -20.18
CA THR A 122 26.37 51.12 -20.06
C THR A 122 24.86 51.21 -20.16
N THR A 123 24.29 50.52 -21.13
CA THR A 123 22.84 50.44 -21.29
C THR A 123 22.33 49.11 -20.76
N LEU A 124 21.33 49.19 -19.89
CA LEU A 124 20.48 48.09 -19.47
C LEU A 124 19.15 48.16 -20.20
N ALA A 125 18.71 47.09 -20.84
CA ALA A 125 17.40 47.06 -21.49
C ALA A 125 16.66 45.75 -21.25
N ALA A 126 15.34 45.80 -21.30
CA ALA A 126 14.47 44.64 -21.24
C ALA A 126 13.30 44.79 -22.21
N LEU A 127 13.00 43.72 -22.94
CA LEU A 127 11.79 43.57 -23.74
C LEU A 127 10.88 42.54 -23.09
N PHE A 128 9.61 42.89 -22.95
CA PHE A 128 8.55 42.01 -22.49
C PHE A 128 7.45 41.98 -23.53
N TRP A 129 6.97 40.80 -23.90
CA TRP A 129 5.85 40.69 -24.83
C TRP A 129 4.95 39.50 -24.54
N THR A 130 3.69 39.65 -24.94
CA THR A 130 2.67 38.58 -24.82
C THR A 130 2.14 38.21 -26.19
N PRO A 131 2.02 36.91 -26.53
CA PRO A 131 1.38 36.47 -27.76
C PRO A 131 -0.14 36.77 -27.74
N PRO A 132 -0.81 36.80 -28.92
CA PRO A 132 -2.26 36.96 -29.01
C PRO A 132 -2.98 35.88 -28.19
N GLY A 133 -3.87 36.29 -27.28
CA GLY A 133 -4.68 35.38 -26.43
C GLY A 133 -4.05 34.95 -25.10
N GLY A 134 -2.76 35.24 -24.84
CA GLY A 134 -2.14 34.96 -23.54
C GLY A 134 -2.76 35.83 -22.45
N SER A 135 -3.26 35.26 -21.36
CA SER A 135 -3.97 36.00 -20.30
C SER A 135 -3.23 35.99 -18.95
N SER A 136 -2.15 35.22 -18.83
CA SER A 136 -1.43 34.96 -17.58
C SER A 136 0.02 35.46 -17.60
N LEU A 137 0.65 35.53 -16.42
CA LEU A 137 2.02 36.03 -16.23
C LEU A 137 3.10 35.04 -16.73
N SER A 138 2.75 33.76 -16.83
CA SER A 138 3.58 32.71 -17.44
C SER A 138 3.67 32.85 -18.96
N ASP A 139 2.71 33.50 -19.60
CA ASP A 139 2.69 33.72 -21.05
C ASP A 139 3.58 34.90 -21.49
N VAL A 140 4.12 35.66 -20.52
CA VAL A 140 5.01 36.79 -20.78
C VAL A 140 6.40 36.28 -21.11
N LYS A 141 6.80 36.48 -22.37
CA LYS A 141 8.17 36.26 -22.82
C LYS A 141 9.03 37.48 -22.49
N ARG A 142 10.30 37.24 -22.20
CA ARG A 142 11.24 38.25 -21.70
C ARG A 142 12.58 38.10 -22.40
N LEU A 143 13.23 39.23 -22.63
CA LEU A 143 14.62 39.29 -23.08
C LEU A 143 15.30 40.46 -22.36
N TYR A 144 16.46 40.20 -21.77
CA TYR A 144 17.26 41.20 -21.09
C TYR A 144 18.56 41.43 -21.86
N LEU A 145 19.03 42.68 -21.86
CA LEU A 145 20.18 43.11 -22.65
C LEU A 145 21.08 44.02 -21.82
N VAL A 146 22.39 43.82 -21.95
CA VAL A 146 23.43 44.71 -21.44
C VAL A 146 24.32 45.13 -22.61
N SER A 147 24.46 46.44 -22.83
CA SER A 147 25.37 47.01 -23.82
C SER A 147 26.42 47.89 -23.15
N ARG A 148 27.66 47.87 -23.68
CA ARG A 148 28.78 48.74 -23.25
C ARG A 148 28.85 50.09 -23.99
N HIS A 149 27.78 50.44 -24.70
CA HIS A 149 27.59 51.74 -25.33
C HIS A 149 26.12 52.13 -25.23
N ASN A 150 25.80 53.37 -25.60
CA ASN A 150 24.42 53.83 -25.66
C ASN A 150 23.62 53.13 -26.77
N LEU A 151 22.98 52.02 -26.41
CA LEU A 151 21.95 51.38 -27.21
C LEU A 151 20.60 52.09 -27.01
N SER A 152 20.01 52.63 -28.08
CA SER A 152 18.71 53.32 -28.00
C SER A 152 17.53 52.33 -27.98
N LEU A 153 16.46 52.65 -27.24
CA LEU A 153 15.28 51.78 -27.17
C LEU A 153 14.50 51.76 -28.49
N SER A 154 14.57 52.84 -29.27
CA SER A 154 14.00 52.91 -30.62
C SER A 154 14.65 51.94 -31.60
N GLU A 155 15.98 51.84 -31.60
CA GLU A 155 16.70 50.86 -32.44
C GLU A 155 16.32 49.45 -32.06
N LEU A 156 16.28 49.16 -30.75
CA LEU A 156 15.92 47.84 -30.26
C LEU A 156 14.48 47.44 -30.66
N LEU A 157 13.53 48.36 -30.56
CA LEU A 157 12.14 48.13 -30.97
C LEU A 157 12.01 47.97 -32.49
N LEU A 158 12.79 48.71 -33.28
CA LEU A 158 12.80 48.58 -34.74
C LEU A 158 13.30 47.20 -35.18
N GLN A 159 14.38 46.70 -34.57
CA GLN A 159 14.93 45.37 -34.87
C GLN A 159 14.05 44.23 -34.35
N PHE A 160 13.29 44.47 -33.27
CA PHE A 160 12.33 43.51 -32.75
C PHE A 160 11.03 43.45 -33.58
N GLY A 161 10.65 44.58 -34.20
CA GLY A 161 9.47 44.69 -35.06
C GLY A 161 8.18 44.23 -34.35
N ASN A 162 7.39 43.43 -35.06
CA ASN A 162 6.15 42.83 -34.53
C ASN A 162 6.39 41.54 -33.72
N GLY A 163 7.55 41.40 -33.07
CA GLY A 163 7.89 40.22 -32.25
C GLY A 163 8.63 39.11 -33.01
N ASP A 164 9.39 39.45 -34.06
CA ASP A 164 10.24 38.49 -34.78
C ASP A 164 11.58 38.28 -34.06
N LEU A 165 11.59 37.29 -33.16
CA LEU A 165 12.77 36.88 -32.41
C LEU A 165 13.93 36.41 -33.30
N ARG A 166 13.66 35.92 -34.52
CA ARG A 166 14.72 35.43 -35.42
C ARG A 166 15.48 36.58 -36.05
N ALA A 167 14.80 37.66 -36.41
CA ALA A 167 15.44 38.88 -36.88
C ALA A 167 16.30 39.51 -35.78
N LEU A 168 15.74 39.68 -34.58
CA LEU A 168 16.45 40.25 -33.43
C LEU A 168 17.69 39.43 -33.04
N ASN A 169 17.58 38.09 -32.95
CA ASN A 169 18.71 37.25 -32.57
C ASN A 169 19.84 37.26 -33.61
N ARG A 170 19.53 37.41 -34.91
CA ARG A 170 20.57 37.59 -35.95
C ARG A 170 21.28 38.92 -35.80
N TRP A 171 20.54 39.99 -35.52
CA TRP A 171 21.11 41.31 -35.29
C TRP A 171 21.98 41.35 -34.02
N LEU A 172 21.50 40.80 -32.90
CA LEU A 172 22.27 40.71 -31.66
C LEU A 172 23.59 39.94 -31.84
N LYS A 173 23.58 38.83 -32.60
CA LYS A 173 24.81 38.10 -32.94
C LYS A 173 25.82 38.91 -33.75
N SER A 174 25.37 39.93 -34.49
CA SER A 174 26.25 40.83 -35.24
C SER A 174 26.81 41.98 -34.39
N GLN A 175 26.37 42.12 -33.14
CA GLN A 175 26.76 43.19 -32.22
C GLN A 175 27.53 42.62 -31.03
N PRO A 176 28.88 42.54 -31.10
CA PRO A 176 29.68 41.89 -30.05
C PRO A 176 29.63 42.60 -28.69
N ASP A 177 29.28 43.90 -28.69
CA ASP A 177 29.21 44.73 -27.49
C ASP A 177 27.87 44.66 -26.74
N ILE A 178 26.91 43.90 -27.28
CA ILE A 178 25.59 43.67 -26.66
C ILE A 178 25.51 42.21 -26.24
N LYS A 179 25.18 41.97 -24.97
CA LYS A 179 24.90 40.62 -24.46
C LYS A 179 23.44 40.46 -24.11
N ASP A 180 22.85 39.39 -24.60
CA ASP A 180 21.47 39.00 -24.36
C ASP A 180 21.34 37.86 -23.35
N PHE A 181 20.25 37.90 -22.60
CA PHE A 181 19.97 36.97 -21.52
C PHE A 181 18.47 36.65 -21.47
N ASP A 182 18.17 35.36 -21.35
CA ASP A 182 16.82 34.84 -21.15
C ASP A 182 16.43 34.71 -19.66
N LYS A 183 17.43 34.57 -18.78
CA LYS A 183 17.30 34.46 -17.33
C LYS A 183 17.78 35.72 -16.61
N PHE A 184 17.04 36.13 -15.58
CA PHE A 184 17.36 37.34 -14.82
C PHE A 184 18.63 37.22 -13.98
N GLU A 185 18.92 36.05 -13.40
CA GLU A 185 20.09 35.85 -12.52
C GLU A 185 21.43 36.00 -13.27
N THR A 186 21.50 35.50 -14.50
CA THR A 186 22.68 35.63 -15.36
C THR A 186 22.83 37.06 -15.88
N TYR A 187 21.71 37.69 -16.26
CA TYR A 187 21.65 39.12 -16.55
C TYR A 187 22.12 39.98 -15.37
N GLN A 188 21.66 39.68 -14.16
CA GLN A 188 22.00 40.41 -12.93
C GLN A 188 23.48 40.30 -12.60
N THR A 189 24.03 39.09 -12.66
CA THR A 189 25.46 38.87 -12.49
C THR A 189 26.27 39.68 -13.51
N HIS A 190 25.80 39.75 -14.75
CA HIS A 190 26.52 40.46 -15.82
C HIS A 190 26.44 41.98 -15.68
N TYR A 191 25.25 42.56 -15.49
CA TYR A 191 25.14 44.02 -15.35
C TYR A 191 25.83 44.52 -14.08
N ARG A 192 25.80 43.76 -12.99
CA ARG A 192 26.50 44.14 -11.74
C ARG A 192 27.99 44.29 -11.98
N ARG A 193 28.59 43.40 -12.78
CA ARG A 193 30.01 43.53 -13.17
C ARG A 193 30.26 44.76 -14.04
N CYS A 194 29.37 45.04 -15.00
CA CYS A 194 29.51 46.22 -15.87
C CYS A 194 29.30 47.54 -15.13
N LEU A 195 28.44 47.58 -14.12
CA LEU A 195 28.19 48.76 -13.28
C LEU A 195 29.05 48.79 -12.00
N HIS A 196 30.05 47.89 -11.88
CA HIS A 196 30.95 47.79 -10.72
C HIS A 196 30.24 47.65 -9.36
N MET A 197 29.12 46.90 -9.32
CA MET A 197 28.36 46.57 -8.12
C MET A 197 28.87 45.28 -7.46
N GLU A 198 29.88 45.41 -6.60
CA GLU A 198 30.53 44.28 -5.92
C GLU A 198 29.57 43.54 -4.97
N ASN A 199 28.73 44.25 -4.23
CA ASN A 199 27.76 43.66 -3.31
C ASN A 199 26.53 43.08 -4.05
N GLU A 200 26.16 41.84 -3.74
CA GLU A 200 25.02 41.14 -4.34
C GLU A 200 23.67 41.75 -4.03
N ASN A 201 23.56 42.37 -2.86
CA ASN A 201 22.35 43.02 -2.39
C ASN A 201 22.23 44.47 -2.88
N ALA A 202 23.22 45.00 -3.61
CA ALA A 202 23.22 46.39 -4.08
C ALA A 202 21.98 46.77 -4.92
N PRO A 203 21.49 45.94 -5.87
CA PRO A 203 20.26 46.25 -6.62
C PRO A 203 19.01 46.30 -5.73
N ALA A 204 18.93 45.44 -4.72
CA ALA A 204 17.82 45.44 -3.75
C ALA A 204 17.86 46.68 -2.84
N LEU A 205 19.06 47.12 -2.46
CA LEU A 205 19.26 48.34 -1.68
C LEU A 205 18.88 49.60 -2.47
N LEU A 206 19.31 49.70 -3.74
CA LEU A 206 18.91 50.78 -4.65
C LEU A 206 17.39 50.85 -4.83
N SER A 207 16.74 49.70 -4.99
CA SER A 207 15.29 49.62 -5.09
C SER A 207 14.57 50.14 -3.86
N ARG A 208 15.10 49.78 -2.68
CA ARG A 208 14.51 50.21 -1.40
C ARG A 208 14.71 51.71 -1.15
N ALA A 209 15.83 52.27 -1.60
CA ALA A 209 16.09 53.72 -1.55
C ALA A 209 15.13 54.51 -2.48
N LEU A 210 14.89 54.01 -3.70
CA LEU A 210 14.01 54.66 -4.68
C LEU A 210 12.51 54.56 -4.30
N GLY A 211 12.12 53.58 -3.50
CA GLY A 211 10.73 53.33 -3.10
C GLY A 211 10.19 54.20 -1.94
N LEU A 212 11.01 55.05 -1.31
CA LEU A 212 10.66 55.92 -0.17
C LEU A 212 9.70 55.29 0.86
N LYS A 213 9.92 54.03 1.22
CA LYS A 213 9.11 53.36 2.26
C LYS A 213 9.73 53.63 3.63
N LYS A 214 8.88 53.89 4.64
CA LYS A 214 9.29 53.97 6.05
C LYS A 214 10.23 52.81 6.38
N ILE A 215 11.43 53.14 6.87
CA ILE A 215 12.37 52.15 7.38
C ILE A 215 11.88 51.80 8.79
N ASP A 216 11.09 50.73 8.90
CA ASP A 216 10.51 50.33 10.18
C ASP A 216 11.57 49.79 11.17
N ASP A 217 12.70 49.29 10.67
CA ASP A 217 13.82 48.80 11.47
C ASP A 217 15.15 49.00 10.73
N LEU A 218 15.93 49.98 11.20
CA LEU A 218 17.24 50.34 10.65
C LEU A 218 18.27 49.21 10.87
N THR A 219 18.17 48.49 11.98
CA THR A 219 19.12 47.43 12.35
C THR A 219 18.99 46.24 11.41
N LYS A 220 17.76 45.88 11.08
CA LYS A 220 17.46 44.81 10.13
C LYS A 220 17.90 45.16 8.71
N LEU A 221 17.67 46.40 8.28
CA LEU A 221 18.14 46.90 6.98
C LEU A 221 19.68 46.78 6.87
N ILE A 222 20.41 47.21 7.90
CA ILE A 222 21.86 47.16 7.91
C ILE A 222 22.36 45.72 7.94
N ARG A 223 21.79 44.85 8.78
CA ARG A 223 22.21 43.43 8.88
C ARG A 223 21.92 42.60 7.64
N GLU A 224 20.80 42.83 6.96
CA GLU A 224 20.39 42.00 5.82
C GLU A 224 20.91 42.51 4.48
N LEU A 225 21.08 43.83 4.31
CA LEU A 225 21.38 44.43 3.01
C LEU A 225 22.72 45.17 2.93
N VAL A 226 23.33 45.54 4.08
CA VAL A 226 24.58 46.34 4.10
C VAL A 226 25.75 45.54 4.65
N LEU A 227 25.55 44.74 5.70
CA LEU A 227 26.60 43.93 6.30
C LEU A 227 26.75 42.61 5.54
N GLU A 228 27.98 42.27 5.19
CA GLU A 228 28.30 40.95 4.68
C GLU A 228 28.09 39.90 5.79
N PRO A 229 27.39 38.78 5.53
CA PRO A 229 27.19 37.74 6.54
C PRO A 229 28.54 37.17 6.99
N SER A 230 28.73 36.96 8.31
CA SER A 230 30.03 36.54 8.84
C SER A 230 30.46 35.18 8.28
N ALA A 231 31.66 35.12 7.71
CA ALA A 231 32.22 33.91 7.08
C ALA A 231 32.61 32.79 8.07
N ILE A 232 32.60 33.03 9.38
CA ILE A 232 33.13 32.08 10.38
C ILE A 232 32.40 30.73 10.36
N ARG A 233 31.07 30.72 10.18
CA ARG A 233 30.31 29.47 10.07
C ARG A 233 30.52 28.77 8.72
N SER A 234 30.69 29.53 7.64
CA SER A 234 30.95 28.95 6.32
C SER A 234 32.42 28.52 6.14
N GLU A 235 33.37 29.13 6.84
CA GLU A 235 34.78 28.69 6.90
C GLU A 235 34.93 27.44 7.76
N ALA A 236 34.24 27.35 8.90
CA ALA A 236 34.19 26.11 9.67
C ALA A 236 33.49 24.98 8.89
N ALA A 237 32.41 25.28 8.17
CA ALA A 237 31.78 24.33 7.26
C ALA A 237 32.69 23.97 6.08
N LYS A 238 33.42 24.93 5.48
CA LYS A 238 34.39 24.67 4.42
C LYS A 238 35.56 23.82 4.86
N ILE A 239 36.07 23.97 6.08
CA ILE A 239 37.15 23.11 6.58
C ILE A 239 36.64 21.68 6.80
N ILE A 240 35.39 21.52 7.25
CA ILE A 240 34.75 20.21 7.38
C ILE A 240 34.47 19.62 5.98
N ASP A 241 33.95 20.41 5.05
CA ASP A 241 33.70 20.00 3.66
C ASP A 241 35.01 19.70 2.93
N GLU A 242 36.09 20.46 3.12
CA GLU A 242 37.40 20.19 2.55
C GLU A 242 38.00 18.91 3.12
N PHE A 243 37.79 18.61 4.41
CA PHE A 243 38.20 17.33 4.98
C PHE A 243 37.33 16.17 4.47
N GLN A 244 36.03 16.39 4.27
CA GLN A 244 35.12 15.42 3.65
C GLN A 244 35.46 15.20 2.17
N ASP A 245 35.82 16.24 1.44
CA ASP A 245 36.27 16.20 0.05
C ASP A 245 37.63 15.49 -0.04
N LEU A 246 38.56 15.74 0.89
CA LEU A 246 39.83 15.02 0.92
C LEU A 246 39.63 13.53 1.24
N ALA A 247 38.74 13.22 2.18
CA ALA A 247 38.35 11.85 2.49
C ALA A 247 37.62 11.18 1.31
N ALA A 248 36.74 11.91 0.62
CA ALA A 248 36.03 11.44 -0.56
C ALA A 248 36.97 11.26 -1.75
N ILE A 249 37.97 12.13 -1.95
CA ILE A 249 39.00 11.97 -2.98
C ILE A 249 39.90 10.78 -2.65
N HIS A 250 40.26 10.58 -1.37
CA HIS A 250 41.01 9.40 -0.95
C HIS A 250 40.19 8.11 -1.13
N GLU A 251 38.91 8.11 -0.78
CA GLU A 251 37.99 7.00 -1.07
C GLU A 251 37.83 6.78 -2.57
N GLN A 252 37.63 7.82 -3.37
CA GLN A 252 37.54 7.71 -4.83
C GLN A 252 38.85 7.23 -5.45
N ALA A 253 40.01 7.63 -4.95
CA ALA A 253 41.31 7.16 -5.42
C ALA A 253 41.58 5.71 -4.99
N ALA A 254 41.18 5.34 -3.77
CA ALA A 254 41.21 3.95 -3.31
C ALA A 254 40.24 3.07 -4.10
N ASP A 255 39.06 3.59 -4.43
CA ASP A 255 38.05 2.91 -5.24
C ASP A 255 38.48 2.81 -6.69
N ALA A 256 39.06 3.86 -7.28
CA ALA A 256 39.66 3.82 -8.61
C ALA A 256 40.84 2.85 -8.70
N ARG A 257 41.67 2.75 -7.64
CA ARG A 257 42.72 1.71 -7.55
C ARG A 257 42.13 0.31 -7.45
N LYS A 258 41.07 0.13 -6.66
CA LYS A 258 40.34 -1.14 -6.60
C LYS A 258 39.72 -1.47 -7.95
N GLN A 259 39.09 -0.51 -8.63
CA GLN A 259 38.54 -0.66 -9.98
C GLN A 259 39.64 -1.07 -10.95
N LEU A 260 40.80 -0.41 -10.95
CA LEU A 260 41.91 -0.78 -11.82
C LEU A 260 42.42 -2.20 -11.52
N THR A 261 42.55 -2.56 -10.24
CA THR A 261 42.91 -3.94 -9.83
C THR A 261 41.86 -4.97 -10.25
N HIS A 262 40.56 -4.63 -10.18
CA HIS A 262 39.46 -5.48 -10.61
C HIS A 262 39.34 -5.57 -12.14
N LEU A 263 39.75 -4.52 -12.86
CA LEU A 263 39.71 -4.46 -14.33
C LEU A 263 40.99 -5.01 -14.99
N GLU A 264 42.12 -5.03 -14.28
CA GLU A 264 43.41 -5.60 -14.74
C GLU A 264 43.29 -7.02 -15.33
N PRO A 265 42.54 -7.97 -14.76
CA PRO A 265 42.40 -9.30 -15.36
C PRO A 265 41.50 -9.35 -16.60
N LEU A 266 40.73 -8.30 -16.92
CA LEU A 266 39.72 -8.34 -18.00
C LEU A 266 40.29 -8.68 -19.39
N PRO A 267 41.44 -8.14 -19.85
CA PRO A 267 42.01 -8.53 -21.14
C PRO A 267 42.42 -10.01 -21.18
N GLY A 268 42.96 -10.53 -20.07
CA GLY A 268 43.28 -11.95 -19.92
C GLY A 268 42.01 -12.83 -19.90
N LEU A 269 40.96 -12.36 -19.24
CA LEU A 269 39.64 -13.01 -19.26
C LEU A 269 39.00 -12.95 -20.66
N GLN A 270 39.15 -11.86 -21.40
CA GLN A 270 38.67 -11.74 -22.78
C GLN A 270 39.38 -12.75 -23.71
N ALA A 271 40.69 -12.90 -23.60
CA ALA A 271 41.44 -13.91 -24.35
C ALA A 271 41.00 -15.34 -23.99
N LYS A 272 40.78 -15.60 -22.69
CA LYS A 272 40.21 -16.89 -22.22
C LYS A 272 38.80 -17.13 -22.75
N ILE A 273 37.94 -16.11 -22.78
CA ILE A 273 36.58 -16.18 -23.34
C ILE A 273 36.64 -16.48 -24.84
N ALA A 274 37.57 -15.86 -25.59
CA ALA A 274 37.73 -16.13 -27.02
C ALA A 274 38.22 -17.57 -27.28
N GLN A 275 39.20 -18.06 -26.51
CA GLN A 275 39.67 -19.45 -26.60
C GLN A 275 38.60 -20.46 -26.19
N ALA A 276 37.88 -20.19 -25.10
CA ALA A 276 36.74 -20.99 -24.68
C ALA A 276 35.63 -20.98 -25.75
N GLY A 277 35.37 -19.83 -26.39
CA GLY A 277 34.40 -19.71 -27.48
C GLY A 277 34.73 -20.58 -28.69
N GLU A 278 36.00 -20.62 -29.12
CA GLU A 278 36.46 -21.49 -30.21
C GLU A 278 36.37 -22.97 -29.81
N ALA A 279 36.79 -23.33 -28.59
CA ALA A 279 36.65 -24.70 -28.08
C ALA A 279 35.18 -25.13 -27.99
N ILE A 280 34.29 -24.23 -27.54
CA ILE A 280 32.83 -24.45 -27.49
C ILE A 280 32.28 -24.62 -28.91
N HIS A 281 32.76 -23.86 -29.90
CA HIS A 281 32.34 -24.01 -31.29
C HIS A 281 32.69 -25.41 -31.82
N GLN A 282 33.93 -25.85 -31.65
CA GLN A 282 34.39 -27.18 -32.08
C GLN A 282 33.66 -28.31 -31.34
N LEU A 283 33.44 -28.17 -30.02
CA LEU A 283 32.66 -29.13 -29.24
C LEU A 283 31.19 -29.15 -29.67
N ASN A 284 30.60 -28.01 -30.04
CA ASN A 284 29.23 -27.96 -30.56
C ASN A 284 29.10 -28.60 -31.94
N GLU A 285 30.10 -28.41 -32.82
CA GLU A 285 30.15 -29.07 -34.13
C GLU A 285 30.29 -30.58 -33.98
N GLN A 286 31.14 -31.06 -33.08
CA GLN A 286 31.19 -32.49 -32.74
C GLN A 286 29.85 -32.96 -32.14
N ARG A 287 29.28 -32.19 -31.21
CA ARG A 287 28.01 -32.51 -30.54
C ARG A 287 26.85 -32.64 -31.52
N SER A 288 26.77 -31.78 -32.53
CA SER A 288 25.68 -31.83 -33.53
C SER A 288 25.72 -33.12 -34.37
N HIS A 289 26.91 -33.71 -34.54
CA HIS A 289 27.12 -34.95 -35.29
C HIS A 289 27.14 -36.23 -34.42
N ILE A 290 27.19 -36.13 -33.09
CA ILE A 290 27.06 -37.26 -32.16
C ILE A 290 25.82 -38.14 -32.46
N PRO A 291 24.62 -37.59 -32.69
CA PRO A 291 23.44 -38.41 -33.00
C PRO A 291 23.60 -39.28 -34.25
N ALA A 292 24.16 -38.73 -35.33
CA ALA A 292 24.41 -39.48 -36.56
C ALA A 292 25.49 -40.56 -36.37
N TYR A 293 26.56 -40.25 -35.62
CA TYR A 293 27.63 -41.21 -35.31
C TYR A 293 27.13 -42.40 -34.49
N PHE A 294 26.35 -42.14 -33.44
CA PHE A 294 25.73 -43.20 -32.62
C PHE A 294 24.69 -43.99 -33.42
N ALA A 295 23.92 -43.34 -34.29
CA ALA A 295 22.98 -44.03 -35.17
C ALA A 295 23.68 -45.02 -36.11
N CYS A 296 24.83 -44.66 -36.69
CA CYS A 296 25.66 -45.57 -37.50
C CYS A 296 26.18 -46.77 -36.70
N CYS A 297 26.73 -46.53 -35.52
CA CYS A 297 27.24 -47.62 -34.67
C CYS A 297 26.13 -48.56 -34.20
N ARG A 298 24.97 -47.98 -33.82
CA ARG A 298 23.81 -48.71 -33.30
C ARG A 298 23.14 -49.53 -34.39
N THR A 299 22.91 -48.98 -35.58
CA THR A 299 22.32 -49.73 -36.70
C THR A 299 23.16 -50.95 -37.10
N ARG A 300 24.49 -50.84 -37.08
CA ARG A 300 25.40 -51.99 -37.31
C ARG A 300 25.25 -53.09 -36.25
N PHE A 301 25.10 -52.72 -34.99
CA PHE A 301 24.88 -53.67 -33.88
C PHE A 301 23.48 -54.31 -33.94
N LEU A 302 22.44 -53.50 -34.17
CA LEU A 302 21.06 -53.94 -34.29
C LEU A 302 20.92 -55.02 -35.38
N ALA A 303 21.59 -54.85 -36.52
CA ALA A 303 21.58 -55.86 -37.59
C ALA A 303 22.12 -57.24 -37.12
N GLN A 304 23.21 -57.26 -36.33
CA GLN A 304 23.80 -58.50 -35.81
C GLN A 304 22.94 -59.17 -34.72
N GLU A 305 22.29 -58.38 -33.86
CA GLU A 305 21.40 -58.91 -32.82
C GLU A 305 20.06 -59.41 -33.38
N THR A 306 19.53 -58.75 -34.41
CA THR A 306 18.32 -59.19 -35.13
C THR A 306 18.53 -60.58 -35.73
N GLU A 307 19.70 -60.86 -36.31
CA GLU A 307 20.02 -62.19 -36.85
C GLU A 307 20.01 -63.27 -35.76
N LYS A 308 20.65 -63.03 -34.62
CA LYS A 308 20.67 -64.00 -33.49
C LYS A 308 19.28 -64.24 -32.90
N LEU A 309 18.51 -63.19 -32.66
CA LEU A 309 17.17 -63.31 -32.07
C LEU A 309 16.18 -63.97 -33.04
N SER A 310 16.34 -63.77 -34.34
CA SER A 310 15.56 -64.49 -35.35
C SER A 310 15.78 -66.00 -35.27
N GLY A 311 17.02 -66.47 -35.06
CA GLY A 311 17.33 -67.89 -34.84
C GLY A 311 16.66 -68.46 -33.58
N ASN A 312 16.68 -67.72 -32.48
CA ASN A 312 16.01 -68.10 -31.23
C ASN A 312 14.48 -68.16 -31.38
N LEU A 313 13.88 -67.23 -32.13
CA LEU A 313 12.44 -67.21 -32.40
C LEU A 313 12.00 -68.46 -33.19
N HIS A 314 12.80 -68.93 -34.14
CA HIS A 314 12.51 -70.18 -34.87
C HIS A 314 12.59 -71.43 -33.97
N SER A 315 13.47 -71.42 -32.96
CA SER A 315 13.59 -72.52 -32.01
C SER A 315 12.40 -72.58 -31.03
N ILE A 316 11.97 -71.44 -30.49
CA ILE A 316 10.85 -71.40 -29.52
C ILE A 316 9.52 -71.76 -30.20
N LYS A 317 9.31 -71.35 -31.46
CA LYS A 317 8.11 -71.72 -32.23
C LYS A 317 7.95 -73.24 -32.38
N ARG A 318 9.04 -73.97 -32.65
CA ARG A 318 9.00 -75.44 -32.70
C ARG A 318 8.66 -76.06 -31.34
N GLN A 319 9.17 -75.49 -30.26
CA GLN A 319 8.85 -75.96 -28.89
C GLN A 319 7.39 -75.70 -28.52
N ILE A 320 6.82 -74.57 -28.97
CA ILE A 320 5.40 -74.25 -28.83
C ILE A 320 4.55 -75.27 -29.58
N ASP A 321 4.86 -75.55 -30.85
CA ASP A 321 4.11 -76.53 -31.66
C ASP A 321 4.07 -77.92 -30.99
N ASP A 322 5.19 -78.39 -30.42
CA ASP A 322 5.26 -79.67 -29.70
C ASP A 322 4.49 -79.63 -28.36
N THR A 323 4.53 -78.50 -27.66
CA THR A 323 3.82 -78.31 -26.38
C THR A 323 2.31 -78.19 -26.59
N GLU A 324 1.87 -77.56 -27.69
CA GLU A 324 0.45 -77.47 -28.09
C GLU A 324 -0.14 -78.84 -28.42
N ARG A 325 0.63 -79.71 -29.09
CA ARG A 325 0.23 -81.12 -29.30
C ARG A 325 0.07 -81.86 -27.98
N THR A 326 1.03 -81.69 -27.07
CA THR A 326 1.00 -82.30 -25.73
C THR A 326 -0.17 -81.76 -24.89
N LEU A 327 -0.52 -80.48 -25.04
CA LEU A 327 -1.67 -79.85 -24.39
C LEU A 327 -3.00 -80.43 -24.90
N ALA A 328 -3.15 -80.61 -26.21
CA ALA A 328 -4.35 -81.19 -26.80
C ALA A 328 -4.62 -82.61 -26.26
N ASP A 329 -3.59 -83.45 -26.17
CA ASP A 329 -3.69 -84.79 -25.60
C ASP A 329 -4.07 -84.76 -24.10
N ALA A 330 -3.47 -83.84 -23.34
CA ALA A 330 -3.78 -83.67 -21.91
C ALA A 330 -5.19 -83.12 -21.66
N GLN A 331 -5.68 -82.21 -22.50
CA GLN A 331 -7.05 -81.68 -22.44
C GLN A 331 -8.08 -82.76 -22.74
N HIS A 332 -7.83 -83.60 -23.75
CA HIS A 332 -8.69 -84.75 -24.05
C HIS A 332 -8.76 -85.72 -22.86
N ALA A 333 -7.62 -86.00 -22.20
CA ALA A 333 -7.59 -86.82 -20.98
C ALA A 333 -8.30 -86.14 -19.78
N GLN A 334 -8.25 -84.81 -19.67
CA GLN A 334 -8.98 -84.03 -18.66
C GLN A 334 -10.49 -84.08 -18.89
N GLU A 335 -10.95 -83.95 -20.12
CA GLU A 335 -12.37 -84.02 -20.49
C GLU A 335 -12.97 -85.39 -20.16
N GLN A 336 -12.22 -86.47 -20.45
CA GLN A 336 -12.61 -87.84 -20.06
C GLN A 336 -12.77 -87.99 -18.54
N ARG A 337 -11.79 -87.50 -17.76
CA ARG A 337 -11.83 -87.55 -16.29
C ARG A 337 -12.87 -86.60 -15.69
N HIS A 338 -13.18 -85.49 -16.36
CA HIS A 338 -14.26 -84.57 -15.98
C HIS A 338 -15.63 -85.20 -16.20
N ALA A 339 -15.83 -85.93 -17.30
CA ALA A 339 -17.03 -86.71 -17.55
C ALA A 339 -17.23 -87.81 -16.49
N GLU A 340 -16.16 -88.49 -16.09
CA GLU A 340 -16.15 -89.46 -14.97
C GLU A 340 -16.55 -88.81 -13.63
N TYR A 341 -16.02 -87.62 -13.33
CA TYR A 341 -16.35 -86.84 -12.12
C TYR A 341 -17.81 -86.33 -12.12
N LEU A 342 -18.32 -85.87 -13.26
CA LEU A 342 -19.72 -85.46 -13.40
C LEU A 342 -20.68 -86.64 -13.24
N HIS A 343 -20.36 -87.81 -13.80
CA HIS A 343 -21.12 -89.05 -13.60
C HIS A 343 -21.10 -89.54 -12.15
N ALA A 344 -20.05 -89.21 -11.37
CA ALA A 344 -19.94 -89.54 -9.95
C ALA A 344 -20.65 -88.54 -9.00
N GLY A 345 -21.25 -87.46 -9.51
CA GLY A 345 -22.01 -86.46 -8.73
C GLY A 345 -21.35 -85.09 -8.54
N GLY A 346 -20.24 -84.81 -9.24
CA GLY A 346 -19.42 -83.61 -9.09
C GLY A 346 -20.10 -82.25 -9.39
N GLY A 347 -21.14 -82.24 -10.22
CA GLY A 347 -21.91 -81.02 -10.52
C GLY A 347 -22.65 -80.45 -9.30
N ARG A 348 -23.05 -81.32 -8.36
CA ARG A 348 -23.71 -80.91 -7.11
C ARG A 348 -22.72 -80.37 -6.08
N LEU A 349 -21.47 -80.82 -6.12
CA LEU A 349 -20.37 -80.31 -5.28
C LEU A 349 -19.99 -78.88 -5.67
N GLN A 350 -19.79 -78.63 -6.97
CA GLN A 350 -19.38 -77.32 -7.48
C GLN A 350 -20.44 -76.24 -7.26
N ALA A 351 -21.73 -76.59 -7.36
CA ALA A 351 -22.82 -75.70 -7.00
C ALA A 351 -22.79 -75.29 -5.52
N LEU A 352 -22.54 -76.25 -4.61
CA LEU A 352 -22.43 -75.99 -3.17
C LEU A 352 -21.18 -75.16 -2.81
N GLU A 353 -20.05 -75.36 -3.48
CA GLU A 353 -18.83 -74.57 -3.23
C GLU A 353 -18.95 -73.11 -3.71
N ASN A 354 -19.64 -72.88 -4.83
CA ASN A 354 -19.95 -71.53 -5.29
C ASN A 354 -20.96 -70.84 -4.36
N GLN A 355 -21.96 -71.59 -3.89
CA GLN A 355 -22.91 -71.10 -2.89
C GLN A 355 -22.21 -70.75 -1.57
N LEU A 356 -21.23 -71.54 -1.14
CA LEU A 356 -20.45 -71.27 0.06
C LEU A 356 -19.71 -69.92 -0.03
N LYS A 357 -19.00 -69.67 -1.14
CA LYS A 357 -18.30 -68.39 -1.36
C LYS A 357 -19.25 -67.19 -1.35
N LEU A 358 -20.44 -67.35 -1.93
CA LEU A 358 -21.46 -66.31 -1.93
C LEU A 358 -21.95 -66.01 -0.51
N GLU A 359 -22.27 -67.05 0.28
CA GLU A 359 -22.75 -66.90 1.66
C GLU A 359 -21.63 -66.32 2.58
N GLU A 360 -20.36 -66.64 2.35
CA GLU A 360 -19.21 -66.03 3.05
C GLU A 360 -19.08 -64.53 2.77
N ALA A 361 -19.20 -64.13 1.49
CA ALA A 361 -19.15 -62.72 1.10
C ALA A 361 -20.34 -61.94 1.69
N GLN A 362 -21.54 -62.52 1.67
CA GLN A 362 -22.73 -61.92 2.27
C GLN A 362 -22.61 -61.79 3.79
N LEU A 363 -22.03 -62.78 4.48
CA LEU A 363 -21.76 -62.72 5.92
C LEU A 363 -20.82 -61.56 6.27
N GLN A 364 -19.73 -61.38 5.51
CA GLN A 364 -18.78 -60.28 5.75
C GLN A 364 -19.44 -58.91 5.56
N HIS A 365 -20.25 -58.76 4.50
CA HIS A 365 -20.99 -57.53 4.25
C HIS A 365 -21.97 -57.22 5.39
N THR A 366 -22.82 -58.17 5.76
CA THR A 366 -23.77 -58.03 6.88
C THR A 366 -23.06 -57.73 8.20
N ARG A 367 -21.88 -58.32 8.46
CA ARG A 367 -21.08 -58.01 9.66
C ARG A 367 -20.65 -56.54 9.70
N HIS A 368 -20.12 -56.02 8.60
CA HIS A 368 -19.70 -54.62 8.54
C HIS A 368 -20.88 -53.66 8.77
N THR A 369 -22.02 -53.96 8.15
CA THR A 369 -23.24 -53.15 8.29
C THR A 369 -23.82 -53.24 9.70
N ALA A 370 -23.80 -54.43 10.32
CA ALA A 370 -24.20 -54.62 11.71
C ALA A 370 -23.30 -53.87 12.70
N ASP A 371 -21.98 -53.93 12.53
CA ASP A 371 -21.02 -53.19 13.37
C ASP A 371 -21.28 -51.67 13.29
N ALA A 372 -21.58 -51.14 12.11
CA ALA A 372 -21.92 -49.73 11.91
C ALA A 372 -23.22 -49.35 12.63
N TYR A 373 -24.26 -50.18 12.50
CA TYR A 373 -25.53 -50.02 13.22
C TYR A 373 -25.34 -50.02 14.75
N GLN A 374 -24.59 -50.99 15.27
CA GLN A 374 -24.33 -51.12 16.70
C GLN A 374 -23.57 -49.91 17.27
N LYS A 375 -22.59 -49.37 16.53
CA LYS A 375 -21.90 -48.14 16.92
C LYS A 375 -22.84 -46.94 17.02
N ILE A 376 -23.81 -46.82 16.10
CA ILE A 376 -24.83 -45.76 16.17
C ILE A 376 -25.73 -45.98 17.40
N CYS A 377 -26.14 -47.22 17.66
CA CYS A 377 -26.94 -47.56 18.84
C CYS A 377 -26.22 -47.16 20.14
N LEU A 378 -24.95 -47.55 20.30
CA LEU A 378 -24.14 -47.20 21.46
C LEU A 378 -23.99 -45.67 21.63
N ALA A 379 -23.73 -44.94 20.55
CA ALA A 379 -23.61 -43.48 20.59
C ALA A 379 -24.91 -42.77 21.03
N LEU A 380 -26.06 -43.40 20.74
CA LEU A 380 -27.40 -42.91 21.11
C LEU A 380 -27.93 -43.53 22.42
N ASN A 381 -27.12 -44.34 23.12
CA ASN A 381 -27.50 -45.11 24.30
C ASN A 381 -28.71 -46.04 24.07
N LEU A 382 -28.81 -46.62 22.88
CA LEU A 382 -29.77 -47.65 22.53
C LEU A 382 -29.15 -49.05 22.72
N PRO A 383 -29.97 -50.08 22.97
CA PRO A 383 -29.52 -51.48 22.94
C PRO A 383 -28.95 -51.85 21.57
N ASP A 384 -27.79 -52.51 21.55
CA ASP A 384 -27.06 -52.91 20.34
C ASP A 384 -27.22 -54.40 20.00
N THR A 385 -28.07 -55.12 20.73
CA THR A 385 -28.36 -56.54 20.47
C THR A 385 -29.06 -56.71 19.11
N LEU A 386 -28.50 -57.56 18.24
CA LEU A 386 -29.05 -57.85 16.92
C LEU A 386 -30.22 -58.83 17.04
N ALA A 387 -31.42 -58.31 17.30
CA ALA A 387 -32.68 -59.05 17.29
C ALA A 387 -33.79 -58.23 16.60
N PRO A 388 -34.73 -58.86 15.87
CA PRO A 388 -35.75 -58.14 15.10
C PRO A 388 -36.60 -57.19 15.96
N ASP A 389 -37.01 -57.62 17.15
CA ASP A 389 -37.82 -56.85 18.10
C ASP A 389 -37.06 -55.65 18.68
N ILE A 390 -35.75 -55.82 18.97
CA ILE A 390 -34.88 -54.74 19.42
C ILE A 390 -34.67 -53.72 18.29
N PHE A 391 -34.45 -54.19 17.07
CA PHE A 391 -34.27 -53.36 15.88
C PHE A 391 -35.50 -52.48 15.61
N GLU A 392 -36.70 -53.08 15.60
CA GLU A 392 -37.96 -52.34 15.44
C GLU A 392 -38.17 -51.31 16.56
N ARG A 393 -37.86 -51.68 17.81
CA ARG A 393 -37.94 -50.75 18.95
C ARG A 393 -36.97 -49.58 18.81
N ASN A 394 -35.75 -49.82 18.33
CA ASN A 394 -34.75 -48.79 18.08
C ASN A 394 -35.20 -47.83 16.97
N LEU A 395 -35.78 -48.36 15.88
CA LEU A 395 -36.36 -47.54 14.79
C LEU A 395 -37.51 -46.67 15.30
N HIS A 396 -38.43 -47.23 16.08
CA HIS A 396 -39.54 -46.49 16.67
C HIS A 396 -39.02 -45.39 17.63
N THR A 397 -38.01 -45.70 18.43
CA THR A 397 -37.37 -44.72 19.31
C THR A 397 -36.72 -43.60 18.51
N ALA A 398 -36.02 -43.93 17.41
CA ALA A 398 -35.41 -42.94 16.53
C ALA A 398 -36.43 -42.01 15.88
N ALA A 399 -37.56 -42.56 15.39
CA ALA A 399 -38.66 -41.77 14.87
C ALA A 399 -39.26 -40.81 15.93
N GLY A 400 -39.43 -41.28 17.16
CA GLY A 400 -39.92 -40.45 18.27
C GLY A 400 -38.96 -39.34 18.70
N GLN A 401 -37.65 -39.53 18.56
CA GLN A 401 -36.63 -38.56 19.01
C GLN A 401 -36.32 -37.45 17.99
N GLN A 402 -36.63 -37.65 16.69
CA GLN A 402 -36.30 -36.67 15.66
C GLN A 402 -36.86 -35.26 15.92
N PRO A 403 -38.16 -35.07 16.27
CA PRO A 403 -38.69 -33.73 16.55
C PRO A 403 -38.03 -33.06 17.76
N ALA A 404 -37.70 -33.83 18.80
CA ALA A 404 -37.06 -33.33 20.01
C ALA A 404 -35.64 -32.82 19.71
N VAL A 405 -34.86 -33.59 18.95
CA VAL A 405 -33.50 -33.22 18.57
C VAL A 405 -33.48 -32.07 17.56
N GLU A 406 -34.43 -32.00 16.63
CA GLU A 406 -34.56 -30.86 15.72
C GLU A 406 -34.84 -29.55 16.49
N ASN A 407 -35.76 -29.59 17.46
CA ASN A 407 -36.04 -28.43 18.32
C ASN A 407 -34.83 -28.05 19.17
N GLN A 408 -34.10 -29.04 19.71
CA GLN A 408 -32.87 -28.80 20.45
C GLN A 408 -31.80 -28.16 19.56
N LEU A 409 -31.65 -28.60 18.30
CA LEU A 409 -30.70 -28.00 17.35
C LEU A 409 -31.06 -26.55 17.06
N LYS A 410 -32.33 -26.24 16.79
CA LYS A 410 -32.81 -24.86 16.59
C LYS A 410 -32.51 -23.98 17.81
N ALA A 411 -32.75 -24.50 19.02
CA ALA A 411 -32.44 -23.78 20.25
C ALA A 411 -30.94 -23.51 20.42
N GLN A 412 -30.07 -24.47 20.08
CA GLN A 412 -28.61 -24.27 20.13
C GLN A 412 -28.10 -23.32 19.04
N GLN A 413 -28.68 -23.35 17.84
CA GLN A 413 -28.38 -22.39 16.78
C GLN A 413 -28.70 -20.96 17.21
N GLU A 414 -29.86 -20.75 17.85
CA GLU A 414 -30.25 -19.43 18.36
C GLU A 414 -29.30 -18.95 19.48
N ARG A 415 -28.93 -19.82 20.43
CA ARG A 415 -27.95 -19.48 21.48
C ARG A 415 -26.58 -19.13 20.91
N PHE A 416 -26.10 -19.90 19.93
CA PHE A 416 -24.86 -19.61 19.24
C PHE A 416 -24.92 -18.25 18.52
N PHE A 417 -26.02 -17.96 17.83
CA PHE A 417 -26.24 -16.69 17.16
C PHE A 417 -26.24 -15.51 18.15
N GLN A 418 -27.05 -15.57 19.22
CA GLN A 418 -27.12 -14.54 20.24
C GLN A 418 -25.76 -14.29 20.91
N SER A 419 -25.02 -15.36 21.21
CA SER A 419 -23.67 -15.28 21.78
C SER A 419 -22.70 -14.59 20.82
N GLY A 420 -22.80 -14.87 19.52
CA GLY A 420 -22.04 -14.21 18.46
C GLY A 420 -22.35 -12.72 18.31
N VAL A 421 -23.63 -12.32 18.42
CA VAL A 421 -24.05 -10.90 18.42
C VAL A 421 -23.43 -10.15 19.60
N GLN A 422 -23.50 -10.71 20.81
CA GLN A 422 -22.90 -10.12 22.01
C GLN A 422 -21.36 -9.99 21.86
N LEU A 423 -20.70 -10.99 21.27
CA LEU A 423 -19.27 -10.93 21.00
C LEU A 423 -18.94 -9.77 20.05
N SER A 424 -19.69 -9.62 18.96
CA SER A 424 -19.52 -8.54 17.98
C SER A 424 -19.73 -7.15 18.61
N GLN A 425 -20.73 -7.00 19.48
CA GLN A 425 -20.96 -5.76 20.23
C GLN A 425 -19.77 -5.41 21.12
N LEU A 426 -19.27 -6.36 21.92
CA LEU A 426 -18.10 -6.14 22.79
C LEU A 426 -16.84 -5.80 21.99
N GLN A 427 -16.60 -6.45 20.85
CA GLN A 427 -15.47 -6.13 19.96
C GLN A 427 -15.59 -4.71 19.38
N THR A 428 -16.80 -4.28 19.07
CA THR A 428 -17.05 -2.92 18.56
C THR A 428 -16.80 -1.88 19.64
N SER A 429 -17.37 -2.04 20.84
CA SER A 429 -17.12 -1.13 21.97
C SER A 429 -15.63 -1.07 22.36
N LEU A 430 -14.92 -2.20 22.31
CA LEU A 430 -13.47 -2.21 22.60
C LEU A 430 -12.67 -1.44 21.53
N ARG A 431 -13.07 -1.51 20.26
CA ARG A 431 -12.45 -0.73 19.17
C ARG A 431 -12.72 0.76 19.34
N GLU A 432 -13.94 1.14 19.70
CA GLU A 432 -14.32 2.53 19.96
C GLU A 432 -13.49 3.12 21.11
N ILE A 433 -13.41 2.44 22.26
CA ILE A 433 -12.60 2.90 23.40
C ILE A 433 -11.11 2.97 23.06
N LYS A 434 -10.58 2.01 22.29
CA LYS A 434 -9.18 2.08 21.83
C LYS A 434 -8.91 3.32 20.98
N THR A 435 -9.85 3.65 20.09
CA THR A 435 -9.77 4.83 19.23
C THR A 435 -9.84 6.10 20.06
N GLU A 436 -10.77 6.16 21.00
CA GLU A 436 -10.94 7.28 21.93
C GLU A 436 -9.70 7.49 22.80
N LEU A 437 -9.15 6.43 23.41
CA LEU A 437 -7.90 6.48 24.17
C LEU A 437 -6.73 7.04 23.34
N HIS A 438 -6.63 6.64 22.07
CA HIS A 438 -5.59 7.13 21.16
C HIS A 438 -5.75 8.62 20.85
N GLU A 439 -6.97 9.07 20.52
CA GLU A 439 -7.24 10.46 20.17
C GLU A 439 -7.13 11.42 21.37
N ILE A 440 -7.60 11.01 22.56
CA ILE A 440 -7.43 11.78 23.79
C ILE A 440 -5.95 11.80 24.21
N GLY A 441 -5.25 10.67 24.08
CA GLY A 441 -3.83 10.55 24.42
C GLY A 441 -2.91 11.51 23.65
N LYS A 442 -3.27 11.92 22.43
CA LYS A 442 -2.52 12.92 21.64
C LYS A 442 -2.56 14.32 22.25
N ARG A 443 -3.49 14.61 23.16
CA ARG A 443 -3.78 15.96 23.65
C ARG A 443 -3.78 16.01 25.18
N PRO A 444 -2.62 15.80 25.83
CA PRO A 444 -2.53 15.59 27.28
C PRO A 444 -3.04 16.76 28.14
N ASN A 445 -3.10 17.97 27.57
CA ASN A 445 -3.37 19.22 28.28
C ASN A 445 -4.84 19.69 28.19
N SER A 446 -5.77 18.82 27.79
CA SER A 446 -7.18 19.19 27.56
C SER A 446 -8.14 18.01 27.72
N ASN A 447 -9.23 18.23 28.45
CA ASN A 447 -10.38 17.31 28.57
C ASN A 447 -11.50 17.61 27.55
N ILE A 448 -11.33 18.61 26.69
CA ILE A 448 -12.30 18.94 25.65
C ILE A 448 -12.38 17.77 24.66
N PRO A 449 -13.56 17.42 24.12
CA PRO A 449 -13.61 16.26 23.22
C PRO A 449 -12.77 16.49 21.95
N PRO A 450 -12.13 15.43 21.40
CA PRO A 450 -11.14 15.55 20.34
C PRO A 450 -11.60 16.32 19.10
N LYS A 451 -12.88 16.19 18.71
CA LYS A 451 -13.43 16.87 17.53
C LYS A 451 -13.45 18.39 17.67
N GLN A 452 -13.77 18.92 18.86
CA GLN A 452 -13.73 20.36 19.14
C GLN A 452 -12.29 20.88 19.15
N GLN A 453 -11.35 20.08 19.66
CA GLN A 453 -9.93 20.42 19.61
C GLN A 453 -9.40 20.43 18.17
N GLN A 454 -9.71 19.41 17.36
CA GLN A 454 -9.38 19.38 15.92
C GLN A 454 -9.95 20.60 15.19
N TRP A 455 -11.20 20.97 15.48
CA TRP A 455 -11.82 22.16 14.92
C TRP A 455 -11.04 23.44 15.28
N ARG A 456 -10.65 23.61 16.55
CA ARG A 456 -9.78 24.73 16.97
C ARG A 456 -8.45 24.72 16.21
N ASP A 457 -7.81 23.57 16.12
CA ASP A 457 -6.50 23.42 15.48
C ASP A 457 -6.57 23.87 13.99
N ASN A 458 -7.65 23.53 13.29
CA ASN A 458 -7.90 23.98 11.91
C ASN A 458 -8.09 25.50 11.82
N VAL A 459 -8.88 26.11 12.72
CA VAL A 459 -9.08 27.57 12.76
C VAL A 459 -7.76 28.29 13.01
N ALA A 460 -6.95 27.79 13.95
CA ALA A 460 -5.63 28.34 14.26
C ALA A 460 -4.72 28.35 13.03
N GLN A 461 -4.69 27.21 12.33
CA GLN A 461 -3.88 27.03 11.12
C GLN A 461 -4.34 27.92 9.97
N ASP A 462 -5.63 27.91 9.63
CA ASP A 462 -6.19 28.64 8.48
C ASP A 462 -6.08 30.17 8.64
N LEU A 463 -6.23 30.67 9.86
CA LEU A 463 -6.19 32.10 10.15
C LEU A 463 -4.81 32.59 10.62
N GLY A 464 -3.85 31.67 10.83
CA GLY A 464 -2.52 31.97 11.34
C GLY A 464 -2.54 32.52 12.76
N ILE A 465 -3.44 32.04 13.62
CA ILE A 465 -3.59 32.47 15.02
C ILE A 465 -2.80 31.49 15.90
N PRO A 466 -1.95 31.96 16.84
CA PRO A 466 -1.27 31.07 17.77
C PRO A 466 -2.28 30.24 18.59
N PRO A 467 -2.14 28.90 18.70
CA PRO A 467 -3.11 28.06 19.41
C PRO A 467 -3.30 28.44 20.89
N GLN A 468 -2.29 29.05 21.51
CA GLN A 468 -2.33 29.53 22.89
C GLN A 468 -3.32 30.68 23.09
N GLU A 469 -3.64 31.43 22.03
CA GLU A 469 -4.67 32.48 22.06
C GLU A 469 -6.09 31.92 21.89
N LEU A 470 -6.23 30.63 21.58
CA LEU A 470 -7.51 29.96 21.36
C LEU A 470 -7.75 28.93 22.46
N MET A 471 -8.26 29.37 23.61
CA MET A 471 -8.43 28.51 24.79
C MET A 471 -9.90 28.19 25.01
N PHE A 472 -10.26 26.92 25.18
CA PHE A 472 -11.60 26.59 25.67
C PHE A 472 -11.70 26.92 27.16
N ILE A 473 -12.87 27.37 27.61
CA ILE A 473 -13.08 27.68 29.05
C ILE A 473 -12.77 26.46 29.93
N GLY A 474 -13.13 25.24 29.52
CA GLY A 474 -12.82 24.02 30.27
C GLY A 474 -11.31 23.76 30.41
N GLU A 475 -10.47 24.24 29.49
CA GLU A 475 -9.01 24.12 29.57
C GLU A 475 -8.38 25.19 30.49
N MET A 476 -9.15 26.21 30.86
CA MET A 476 -8.76 27.34 31.71
C MET A 476 -9.14 27.10 33.17
N LEU A 477 -9.96 26.09 33.44
CA LEU A 477 -10.54 25.78 34.74
C LEU A 477 -10.21 24.34 35.13
N ASP A 478 -9.88 24.15 36.40
CA ASP A 478 -9.84 22.85 37.06
C ASP A 478 -10.57 22.95 38.40
N ILE A 479 -10.75 21.85 39.12
CA ILE A 479 -11.47 21.85 40.40
C ILE A 479 -10.48 21.65 41.55
N VAL A 480 -10.67 22.43 42.60
CA VAL A 480 -9.92 22.31 43.85
C VAL A 480 -10.15 20.92 44.44
N ARG A 481 -9.08 20.20 44.82
CA ARG A 481 -9.14 18.77 45.18
C ARG A 481 -10.10 18.48 46.33
N GLU A 482 -10.18 19.40 47.29
CA GLU A 482 -11.05 19.37 48.45
C GLU A 482 -12.55 19.45 48.09
N HIS A 483 -12.87 19.83 46.86
CA HIS A 483 -14.24 19.96 46.33
C HIS A 483 -14.51 19.01 45.16
N ALA A 484 -13.75 17.92 45.04
CA ALA A 484 -13.93 16.94 43.96
C ALA A 484 -15.34 16.32 43.93
N ASP A 485 -16.04 16.25 45.07
CA ASP A 485 -17.44 15.83 45.19
C ASP A 485 -18.42 16.73 44.42
N TRP A 486 -18.05 17.98 44.15
CA TRP A 486 -18.84 18.93 43.36
C TRP A 486 -18.59 18.86 41.85
N THR A 487 -17.65 18.04 41.39
CA THR A 487 -17.20 18.01 39.97
C THR A 487 -18.36 17.89 38.99
N GLY A 488 -19.17 16.84 39.12
CA GLY A 488 -20.29 16.61 38.19
C GLY A 488 -21.34 17.72 38.22
N ALA A 489 -21.59 18.33 39.38
CA ALA A 489 -22.54 19.42 39.53
C ALA A 489 -22.03 20.71 38.85
N ILE A 490 -20.76 21.05 39.05
CA ILE A 490 -20.10 22.23 38.45
C ILE A 490 -20.00 22.05 36.93
N GLU A 491 -19.57 20.88 36.48
CA GLU A 491 -19.54 20.48 35.07
C GLU A 491 -20.91 20.72 34.41
N ARG A 492 -21.98 20.19 35.03
CA ARG A 492 -23.35 20.37 34.55
C ARG A 492 -23.84 21.81 34.59
N ALA A 493 -23.47 22.58 35.61
CA ALA A 493 -23.85 23.99 35.76
C ALA A 493 -23.20 24.87 34.69
N LEU A 494 -21.89 24.71 34.47
CA LEU A 494 -21.18 25.40 33.39
C LEU A 494 -21.70 24.93 32.03
N GLY A 495 -22.07 23.66 31.91
CA GLY A 495 -22.81 23.11 30.79
C GLY A 495 -22.13 23.43 29.46
N GLY A 496 -22.73 24.34 28.72
CA GLY A 496 -22.21 24.74 27.42
C GLY A 496 -20.95 25.62 27.43
N LEU A 497 -20.71 26.32 28.54
CA LEU A 497 -19.59 27.26 28.68
C LEU A 497 -18.25 26.55 28.58
N ARG A 498 -18.16 25.32 29.09
CA ARG A 498 -16.94 24.49 29.11
C ARG A 498 -16.29 24.33 27.74
N THR A 499 -17.11 24.23 26.70
CA THR A 499 -16.66 24.07 25.30
C THR A 499 -16.75 25.36 24.50
N THR A 500 -16.91 26.52 25.14
CA THR A 500 -16.83 27.82 24.48
C THR A 500 -15.36 28.17 24.26
N LEU A 501 -15.00 28.48 23.01
CA LEU A 501 -13.65 28.90 22.64
C LEU A 501 -13.48 30.40 22.92
N LEU A 502 -12.53 30.74 23.77
CA LEU A 502 -12.07 32.11 24.02
C LEU A 502 -11.13 32.53 22.88
N VAL A 503 -11.36 33.72 22.34
CA VAL A 503 -10.58 34.25 21.22
C VAL A 503 -10.22 35.71 21.42
N PRO A 504 -9.13 36.23 20.84
CA PRO A 504 -8.80 37.64 20.91
C PRO A 504 -9.91 38.49 20.27
N GLN A 505 -10.26 39.62 20.89
CA GLN A 505 -11.28 40.55 20.38
C GLN A 505 -10.99 41.00 18.93
N GLU A 506 -9.72 41.22 18.61
CA GLU A 506 -9.28 41.65 17.27
C GLU A 506 -9.49 40.56 16.20
N GLN A 507 -9.42 39.29 16.59
CA GLN A 507 -9.55 38.15 15.67
C GLN A 507 -11.01 37.66 15.53
N TYR A 508 -11.90 38.06 16.42
CA TYR A 508 -13.29 37.61 16.44
C TYR A 508 -14.04 37.80 15.10
N PRO A 509 -13.92 38.92 14.36
CA PRO A 509 -14.56 39.07 13.05
C PRO A 509 -14.01 38.09 11.99
N ARG A 510 -12.72 37.74 12.06
CA ARG A 510 -12.10 36.77 11.14
C ARG A 510 -12.59 35.36 11.42
N ILE A 511 -12.66 34.97 12.70
CA ILE A 511 -13.11 33.64 13.15
C ILE A 511 -14.60 33.43 12.84
N THR A 512 -15.44 34.43 13.12
CA THR A 512 -16.89 34.33 12.82
C THR A 512 -17.17 34.28 11.32
N ARG A 513 -16.41 35.02 10.50
CA ARG A 513 -16.48 34.92 9.03
C ARG A 513 -16.10 33.52 8.55
N TRP A 514 -15.00 32.97 9.07
CA TRP A 514 -14.56 31.61 8.73
C TRP A 514 -15.62 30.57 9.13
N LEU A 515 -16.18 30.68 10.34
CA LEU A 515 -17.25 29.81 10.82
C LEU A 515 -18.49 29.84 9.93
N ASN A 516 -18.85 31.01 9.41
CA ASN A 516 -20.03 31.16 8.55
C ASN A 516 -19.86 30.51 7.15
N GLN A 517 -18.63 30.17 6.75
CA GLN A 517 -18.32 29.61 5.44
C GLN A 517 -18.22 28.08 5.43
N CYS A 518 -18.22 27.44 6.60
CA CYS A 518 -17.94 26.01 6.73
C CYS A 518 -18.99 25.29 7.58
N HIS A 519 -19.45 24.13 7.11
CA HIS A 519 -20.25 23.23 7.94
C HIS A 519 -19.33 22.45 8.89
N THR A 520 -19.43 22.71 10.20
CA THR A 520 -18.52 22.11 11.20
C THR A 520 -18.98 20.75 11.72
N GLY A 521 -20.26 20.39 11.58
CA GLY A 521 -20.85 19.19 12.19
C GLY A 521 -20.80 19.19 13.73
N LEU A 522 -20.51 20.33 14.35
CA LEU A 522 -20.30 20.50 15.79
C LEU A 522 -21.11 21.68 16.32
N HIS A 523 -21.53 21.60 17.59
CA HIS A 523 -22.10 22.75 18.30
C HIS A 523 -20.98 23.64 18.84
N ILE A 524 -20.65 24.70 18.10
CA ILE A 524 -19.53 25.61 18.40
C ILE A 524 -20.03 26.90 19.06
N ARG A 525 -19.34 27.33 20.11
CA ARG A 525 -19.47 28.67 20.71
C ARG A 525 -18.11 29.36 20.73
N VAL A 526 -18.09 30.63 20.36
CA VAL A 526 -16.90 31.47 20.37
C VAL A 526 -17.19 32.73 21.18
N GLN A 527 -16.24 33.16 22.00
CA GLN A 527 -16.38 34.33 22.85
C GLN A 527 -15.13 35.19 22.74
N ALA A 528 -15.31 36.44 22.30
CA ALA A 528 -14.24 37.44 22.30
C ALA A 528 -13.86 37.83 23.74
N VAL A 529 -12.57 37.85 24.01
CA VAL A 529 -11.99 38.33 25.28
C VAL A 529 -11.76 39.83 25.17
N GLY A 530 -12.44 40.62 26.00
CA GLY A 530 -12.37 42.07 26.00
C GLY A 530 -11.11 42.62 26.66
N SER A 531 -10.76 43.88 26.36
CA SER A 531 -9.60 44.58 26.92
C SER A 531 -9.77 45.08 28.37
N GLU A 532 -11.01 45.23 28.85
CA GLU A 532 -11.26 45.64 30.24
C GLU A 532 -11.21 44.42 31.19
N THR A 533 -10.23 44.42 32.08
CA THR A 533 -10.15 43.49 33.22
C THR A 533 -10.46 44.24 34.51
N LYS A 534 -11.48 43.79 35.24
CA LYS A 534 -11.76 44.25 36.61
C LYS A 534 -11.65 43.06 37.54
N PRO A 535 -11.06 43.20 38.75
CA PRO A 535 -11.07 42.15 39.74
C PRO A 535 -12.53 41.74 40.04
N ALA A 536 -12.86 40.48 39.85
CA ALA A 536 -14.20 39.97 40.12
C ALA A 536 -14.27 39.50 41.57
N ALA A 537 -15.15 40.09 42.39
CA ALA A 537 -15.50 39.52 43.68
C ALA A 537 -16.39 38.27 43.46
N PHE A 538 -15.94 37.13 43.98
CA PHE A 538 -16.67 35.86 43.96
C PHE A 538 -17.74 35.81 45.05
N LYS A 539 -18.78 35.01 44.85
CA LYS A 539 -19.74 34.72 45.91
C LYS A 539 -19.12 33.74 46.90
N SER A 540 -19.28 34.03 48.19
CA SER A 540 -18.92 33.07 49.24
C SER A 540 -19.70 31.77 49.08
N GLY A 541 -18.99 30.64 49.06
CA GLY A 541 -19.56 29.32 48.82
C GLY A 541 -20.05 29.10 47.38
N GLY A 542 -19.66 29.96 46.45
CA GLY A 542 -20.01 29.86 45.03
C GLY A 542 -19.19 28.82 44.27
N ILE A 543 -19.63 28.51 43.04
CA ILE A 543 -18.87 27.66 42.11
C ILE A 543 -17.46 28.22 41.90
N LEU A 544 -17.31 29.53 41.74
CA LEU A 544 -16.02 30.14 41.37
C LEU A 544 -14.94 30.01 42.44
N GLU A 545 -15.30 29.93 43.73
CA GLU A 545 -14.36 29.66 44.83
C GLU A 545 -13.85 28.21 44.82
N LYS A 546 -14.58 27.29 44.17
CA LYS A 546 -14.22 25.86 44.08
C LYS A 546 -13.36 25.53 42.84
N LEU A 547 -13.03 26.53 42.02
CA LEU A 547 -12.26 26.38 40.79
C LEU A 547 -10.79 26.77 40.98
N LEU A 548 -9.90 26.02 40.34
CA LEU A 548 -8.53 26.41 40.05
C LEU A 548 -8.47 27.10 38.68
N TRP A 549 -7.70 28.17 38.61
CA TRP A 549 -7.60 29.01 37.41
C TRP A 549 -6.23 28.82 36.75
N ARG A 550 -6.22 28.63 35.43
CA ARG A 550 -4.99 28.51 34.66
C ARG A 550 -4.25 29.85 34.61
N ASN A 551 -2.93 29.82 34.76
CA ASN A 551 -2.09 30.99 34.52
C ASN A 551 -2.10 31.34 33.02
N HIS A 552 -2.87 32.37 32.65
CA HIS A 552 -3.07 32.80 31.27
C HIS A 552 -3.62 34.25 31.24
N PRO A 553 -3.30 35.07 30.21
CA PRO A 553 -3.78 36.46 30.11
C PRO A 553 -5.31 36.62 30.15
N TYR A 554 -6.07 35.58 29.80
CA TYR A 554 -7.54 35.63 29.79
C TYR A 554 -8.17 35.37 31.16
N CYS A 555 -7.39 35.04 32.20
CA CYS A 555 -7.89 34.61 33.50
C CYS A 555 -8.78 35.67 34.16
N ASP A 556 -8.28 36.90 34.35
CA ASP A 556 -9.02 37.98 35.02
C ASP A 556 -10.33 38.32 34.31
N TRP A 557 -10.29 38.37 32.97
CA TRP A 557 -11.48 38.58 32.17
C TRP A 557 -12.49 37.43 32.34
N LEU A 558 -12.02 36.18 32.32
CA LEU A 558 -12.86 34.99 32.45
C LEU A 558 -13.54 34.92 33.82
N GLN A 559 -12.86 35.32 34.90
CA GLN A 559 -13.44 35.44 36.23
C GLN A 559 -14.63 36.40 36.25
N GLY A 560 -14.50 37.57 35.60
CA GLY A 560 -15.61 38.51 35.44
C GLY A 560 -16.74 37.95 34.57
N TYR A 561 -16.41 37.28 33.47
CA TYR A 561 -17.37 36.69 32.54
C TYR A 561 -18.22 35.58 33.20
N LEU A 562 -17.60 34.73 34.01
CA LEU A 562 -18.28 33.61 34.68
C LEU A 562 -19.07 34.02 35.92
N LYS A 563 -19.04 35.28 36.35
CA LYS A 563 -19.82 35.77 37.51
C LYS A 563 -21.33 35.50 37.41
N LYS A 564 -21.88 35.49 36.18
CA LYS A 564 -23.30 35.14 35.94
C LYS A 564 -23.59 33.65 36.13
N ALA A 565 -22.56 32.80 36.00
CA ALA A 565 -22.64 31.36 36.20
C ALA A 565 -22.23 30.96 37.64
N ASP A 566 -21.86 31.91 38.50
CA ASP A 566 -21.46 31.67 39.88
C ASP A 566 -22.70 31.40 40.75
N LEU A 567 -23.09 30.12 40.83
CA LEU A 567 -24.17 29.66 41.69
C LEU A 567 -23.64 29.31 43.09
N TYR A 568 -24.42 29.61 44.13
CA TYR A 568 -24.13 29.16 45.49
C TYR A 568 -24.24 27.64 45.60
N CYS A 569 -23.18 26.97 46.04
CA CYS A 569 -23.19 25.52 46.25
C CYS A 569 -23.93 25.19 47.56
N ALA A 570 -25.22 24.84 47.46
CA ALA A 570 -26.07 24.53 48.60
C ALA A 570 -25.81 23.09 49.10
N GLU A 571 -25.42 22.98 50.37
CA GLU A 571 -25.14 21.69 51.01
C GLU A 571 -26.39 20.83 51.20
N ASP A 572 -27.56 21.46 51.35
CA ASP A 572 -28.87 20.82 51.53
C ASP A 572 -29.99 21.52 50.74
N LEU A 573 -31.16 20.87 50.68
CA LEU A 573 -32.33 21.38 49.94
C LEU A 573 -32.96 22.61 50.59
N ASP A 574 -32.87 22.78 51.92
CA ASP A 574 -33.42 23.95 52.61
C ASP A 574 -32.65 25.21 52.23
N SER A 575 -31.31 25.12 52.21
CA SER A 575 -30.41 26.18 51.76
C SER A 575 -30.62 26.48 50.28
N PHE A 576 -30.82 25.45 49.45
CA PHE A 576 -31.12 25.59 48.02
C PHE A 576 -32.44 26.35 47.78
N ASN A 577 -33.51 26.01 48.50
CA ASN A 577 -34.82 26.64 48.36
C ASN A 577 -34.83 28.11 48.82
N ARG A 578 -34.08 28.43 49.88
CA ARG A 578 -33.98 29.80 50.43
C ARG A 578 -33.05 30.72 49.62
N THR A 579 -32.11 30.14 48.87
CA THR A 579 -31.05 30.90 48.19
C THR A 579 -31.22 30.83 46.68
N PRO A 580 -31.65 31.92 46.02
CA PRO A 580 -31.65 32.02 44.56
C PRO A 580 -30.24 31.88 43.99
N PHE A 581 -30.13 31.51 42.72
CA PHE A 581 -28.85 31.28 42.04
C PHE A 581 -27.99 30.27 42.80
N SER A 582 -28.52 29.07 43.05
CA SER A 582 -27.87 28.01 43.81
C SER A 582 -27.82 26.67 43.06
N LEU A 583 -26.96 25.76 43.51
CA LEU A 583 -26.67 24.46 42.91
C LEU A 583 -26.56 23.41 44.01
N THR A 584 -27.21 22.27 43.83
CA THR A 584 -27.01 21.08 44.68
C THR A 584 -25.91 20.17 44.13
N ARG A 585 -25.34 19.31 44.99
CA ARG A 585 -24.38 18.26 44.55
C ARG A 585 -24.95 17.32 43.48
N GLN A 586 -26.27 17.11 43.46
CA GLN A 586 -26.96 16.29 42.46
C GLN A 586 -27.26 17.05 41.16
N GLY A 587 -26.78 18.30 41.02
CA GLY A 587 -26.83 19.07 39.79
C GLY A 587 -28.17 19.76 39.50
N LEU A 588 -29.04 19.90 40.51
CA LEU A 588 -30.23 20.73 40.43
C LEU A 588 -29.81 22.21 40.56
N GLN A 589 -30.19 23.05 39.61
CA GLN A 589 -29.86 24.48 39.53
C GLN A 589 -31.10 25.31 39.86
N HIS A 590 -30.99 26.26 40.77
CA HIS A 590 -32.00 27.28 41.09
C HIS A 590 -31.54 28.59 40.46
N TRP A 591 -32.39 29.25 39.69
CA TRP A 591 -32.09 30.55 39.09
C TRP A 591 -32.73 31.67 39.92
N GLU A 592 -33.91 32.12 39.54
CA GLU A 592 -34.76 33.03 40.32
C GLU A 592 -35.78 32.24 41.14
N HIS A 593 -36.39 32.88 42.15
CA HIS A 593 -37.38 32.23 43.02
C HIS A 593 -38.44 31.50 42.20
N GLY A 594 -38.62 30.20 42.47
CA GLY A 594 -39.61 29.36 41.80
C GLY A 594 -39.15 28.79 40.44
N ARG A 595 -37.89 29.00 40.05
CA ARG A 595 -37.33 28.45 38.79
C ARG A 595 -36.14 27.55 39.05
N ALA A 596 -36.37 26.24 39.01
CA ALA A 596 -35.32 25.23 39.08
C ALA A 596 -35.20 24.43 37.77
N GLU A 597 -33.99 24.01 37.43
CA GLU A 597 -33.68 23.22 36.25
C GLU A 597 -32.74 22.06 36.61
N LYS A 598 -32.99 20.86 36.06
CA LYS A 598 -32.10 19.71 36.20
C LYS A 598 -31.71 19.17 34.82
N LYS A 599 -30.42 19.17 34.53
CA LYS A 599 -29.85 18.73 33.24
C LYS A 599 -29.29 17.30 33.34
N ASP A 600 -30.19 16.33 33.51
CA ASP A 600 -29.85 14.92 33.76
C ASP A 600 -29.69 14.07 32.48
N GLN A 601 -29.34 14.68 31.34
CA GLN A 601 -29.12 13.93 30.09
C GLN A 601 -27.93 12.96 30.17
N THR A 602 -26.98 13.23 31.06
CA THR A 602 -25.84 12.37 31.36
C THR A 602 -25.76 12.12 32.86
N ARG A 603 -25.20 10.97 33.25
CA ARG A 603 -24.94 10.67 34.66
C ARG A 603 -23.99 11.71 35.26
N ILE A 604 -24.25 12.12 36.50
CA ILE A 604 -23.46 13.17 37.16
C ILE A 604 -22.04 12.71 37.51
N ASP A 605 -21.90 11.41 37.78
CA ASP A 605 -20.69 10.71 38.19
C ASP A 605 -19.91 10.12 37.01
N ASP A 606 -20.28 10.42 35.75
CA ASP A 606 -19.62 9.89 34.56
C ASP A 606 -18.47 10.80 34.08
N PRO A 607 -17.20 10.39 34.26
CA PRO A 607 -16.04 11.21 33.92
C PRO A 607 -15.89 11.48 32.41
N ARG A 608 -16.57 10.73 31.54
CA ARG A 608 -16.53 10.97 30.08
C ARG A 608 -17.13 12.32 29.68
N HIS A 609 -17.98 12.87 30.54
CA HIS A 609 -18.67 14.13 30.32
C HIS A 609 -18.08 15.28 31.15
N TRP A 610 -16.92 15.06 31.77
CA TRP A 610 -16.17 16.07 32.50
C TRP A 610 -15.11 16.68 31.58
N PHE A 611 -15.26 17.97 31.31
CA PHE A 611 -14.46 18.71 30.33
C PHE A 611 -13.55 19.76 30.98
N LEU A 612 -13.70 20.01 32.28
CA LEU A 612 -12.76 20.82 33.06
C LEU A 612 -11.49 20.01 33.31
N GLY A 613 -10.37 20.71 33.42
CA GLY A 613 -9.11 20.16 33.88
C GLY A 613 -7.93 20.54 33.01
N PHE A 614 -6.79 20.78 33.65
CA PHE A 614 -5.55 21.14 32.95
C PHE A 614 -4.89 19.93 32.28
N THR A 615 -5.28 18.72 32.68
CA THR A 615 -4.76 17.46 32.14
C THR A 615 -5.88 16.46 31.92
N ASN A 616 -5.66 15.51 31.02
CA ASN A 616 -6.60 14.40 30.75
C ASN A 616 -6.27 13.08 31.44
N ALA A 617 -5.35 13.10 32.40
CA ALA A 617 -4.86 11.89 33.08
C ALA A 617 -5.99 11.09 33.75
N THR A 618 -6.91 11.78 34.43
CA THR A 618 -8.06 11.15 35.10
C THR A 618 -9.02 10.49 34.09
N HIS A 619 -9.32 11.19 32.98
CA HIS A 619 -10.19 10.67 31.92
C HIS A 619 -9.55 9.44 31.24
N LEU A 620 -8.26 9.52 30.91
CA LEU A 620 -7.51 8.38 30.37
C LEU A 620 -7.47 7.19 31.35
N GLY A 621 -7.33 7.45 32.66
CA GLY A 621 -7.39 6.41 33.69
C GLY A 621 -8.72 5.68 33.73
N TYR A 622 -9.83 6.41 33.62
CA TYR A 622 -11.18 5.85 33.55
C TYR A 622 -11.36 4.98 32.30
N LEU A 623 -11.03 5.50 31.11
CA LEU A 623 -11.14 4.76 29.85
C LEU A 623 -10.25 3.50 29.82
N LYS A 624 -9.05 3.53 30.43
CA LYS A 624 -8.18 2.35 30.58
C LYS A 624 -8.80 1.28 31.49
N THR A 625 -9.44 1.70 32.58
CA THR A 625 -10.15 0.79 33.48
C THR A 625 -11.32 0.12 32.76
N GLU A 626 -12.06 0.88 31.98
CA GLU A 626 -13.14 0.36 31.15
C GLU A 626 -12.64 -0.58 30.04
N GLN A 627 -11.55 -0.22 29.36
CA GLN A 627 -10.90 -1.07 28.37
C GLN A 627 -10.55 -2.45 28.98
N THR A 628 -10.00 -2.44 30.19
CA THR A 628 -9.64 -3.67 30.92
C THR A 628 -10.89 -4.50 31.25
N SER A 629 -11.97 -3.84 31.70
CA SER A 629 -13.27 -4.48 31.96
C SER A 629 -13.88 -5.10 30.69
N LEU A 630 -13.85 -4.39 29.56
CA LEU A 630 -14.34 -4.91 28.27
C LEU A 630 -13.49 -6.06 27.75
N GLN A 631 -12.16 -6.02 27.92
CA GLN A 631 -11.28 -7.13 27.54
C GLN A 631 -11.59 -8.40 28.33
N ALA A 632 -11.84 -8.29 29.64
CA ALA A 632 -12.25 -9.42 30.47
C ALA A 632 -13.61 -9.99 30.04
N LYS A 633 -14.60 -9.12 29.75
CA LYS A 633 -15.90 -9.53 29.21
C LYS A 633 -15.77 -10.22 27.86
N LEU A 634 -14.91 -9.69 26.98
CA LEU A 634 -14.65 -10.25 25.65
C LEU A 634 -14.09 -11.67 25.75
N LEU A 635 -13.08 -11.89 26.60
CA LEU A 635 -12.51 -13.22 26.82
C LEU A 635 -13.56 -14.22 27.30
N LYS A 636 -14.40 -13.81 28.27
CA LYS A 636 -15.50 -14.64 28.78
C LYS A 636 -16.50 -14.98 27.65
N GLN A 637 -16.87 -13.99 26.84
CA GLN A 637 -17.82 -14.17 25.76
C GLN A 637 -17.27 -15.06 24.63
N THR A 638 -15.98 -14.93 24.29
CA THR A 638 -15.33 -15.81 23.30
C THR A 638 -15.44 -17.27 23.72
N ARG A 639 -15.13 -17.58 24.99
CA ARG A 639 -15.29 -18.94 25.54
C ARG A 639 -16.75 -19.42 25.49
N GLN A 640 -17.71 -18.52 25.74
CA GLN A 640 -19.13 -18.86 25.62
C GLN A 640 -19.50 -19.24 24.18
N VAL A 641 -19.06 -18.47 23.18
CA VAL A 641 -19.32 -18.77 21.76
C VAL A 641 -18.73 -20.12 21.36
N GLU A 642 -17.50 -20.42 21.80
CA GLU A 642 -16.86 -21.72 21.57
C GLU A 642 -17.65 -22.87 22.20
N HIS A 643 -18.13 -22.68 23.42
CA HIS A 643 -18.98 -23.65 24.12
C HIS A 643 -20.31 -23.89 23.39
N GLU A 644 -21.04 -22.83 23.01
CA GLU A 644 -22.31 -22.96 22.28
C GLU A 644 -22.11 -23.64 20.91
N ARG A 645 -20.98 -23.37 20.24
CA ARG A 645 -20.63 -24.05 18.98
C ARG A 645 -20.40 -25.55 19.18
N ALA A 646 -19.69 -25.93 20.24
CA ALA A 646 -19.45 -27.33 20.57
C ALA A 646 -20.76 -28.08 20.87
N GLU A 647 -21.65 -27.47 21.65
CA GLU A 647 -22.97 -28.04 21.94
C GLU A 647 -23.85 -28.14 20.69
N MET A 648 -23.84 -27.12 19.81
CA MET A 648 -24.55 -27.17 18.53
C MET A 648 -24.05 -28.33 17.66
N ASN A 649 -22.73 -28.48 17.51
CA ASN A 649 -22.14 -29.58 16.74
C ASN A 649 -22.50 -30.95 17.33
N ARG A 650 -22.50 -31.08 18.66
CA ARG A 650 -22.88 -32.31 19.36
C ARG A 650 -24.33 -32.70 19.04
N VAL A 651 -25.26 -31.75 19.12
CA VAL A 651 -26.67 -31.99 18.81
C VAL A 651 -26.88 -32.28 17.32
N GLN A 652 -26.16 -31.60 16.43
CA GLN A 652 -26.19 -31.88 15.00
C GLN A 652 -25.70 -33.31 14.68
N GLN A 653 -24.62 -33.76 15.32
CA GLN A 653 -24.13 -35.12 15.16
C GLN A 653 -25.16 -36.15 15.65
N GLN A 654 -25.80 -35.89 16.79
CA GLN A 654 -26.90 -36.74 17.27
C GLN A 654 -28.08 -36.78 16.29
N GLN A 655 -28.46 -35.65 15.69
CA GLN A 655 -29.51 -35.59 14.67
C GLN A 655 -29.20 -36.50 13.47
N VAL A 656 -27.97 -36.42 12.95
CA VAL A 656 -27.50 -37.27 11.84
C VAL A 656 -27.52 -38.74 12.24
N GLN A 657 -27.12 -39.08 13.46
CA GLN A 657 -27.17 -40.46 13.96
C GLN A 657 -28.61 -41.00 14.03
N TRP A 658 -29.56 -40.19 14.54
CA TRP A 658 -30.98 -40.56 14.56
C TRP A 658 -31.58 -40.75 13.17
N GLN A 659 -31.17 -39.93 12.19
CA GLN A 659 -31.58 -40.07 10.79
C GLN A 659 -30.97 -41.33 10.15
N ASN A 660 -29.68 -41.55 10.34
CA ASN A 660 -28.98 -42.73 9.81
C ASN A 660 -29.55 -44.03 10.37
N LEU A 661 -29.98 -44.07 11.64
CA LEU A 661 -30.55 -45.28 12.22
C LEU A 661 -31.83 -45.73 11.47
N GLN A 662 -32.57 -44.81 10.86
CA GLN A 662 -33.79 -45.11 10.10
C GLN A 662 -33.55 -45.63 8.68
N THR A 663 -32.32 -45.60 8.17
CA THR A 663 -32.02 -46.04 6.80
C THR A 663 -31.68 -47.53 6.70
N TYR A 664 -31.38 -48.18 7.84
CA TYR A 664 -31.08 -49.62 7.89
C TYR A 664 -32.34 -50.47 7.73
N GLN A 665 -32.20 -51.66 7.15
CA GLN A 665 -33.23 -52.71 7.17
C GLN A 665 -32.74 -53.93 7.96
N TRP A 666 -33.66 -54.71 8.54
CA TRP A 666 -33.28 -55.88 9.36
C TRP A 666 -32.39 -56.86 8.60
N HIS A 667 -32.69 -57.12 7.32
CA HIS A 667 -31.91 -58.05 6.51
C HIS A 667 -30.44 -57.61 6.27
N ASP A 668 -30.14 -56.32 6.45
CA ASP A 668 -28.80 -55.77 6.29
C ASP A 668 -27.90 -56.11 7.48
N ILE A 669 -28.51 -56.40 8.63
CA ILE A 669 -27.84 -56.60 9.92
C ILE A 669 -28.15 -57.96 10.57
N ASP A 670 -28.92 -58.83 9.92
CA ASP A 670 -29.29 -60.17 10.40
C ASP A 670 -28.10 -61.15 10.34
N LEU A 671 -27.12 -60.90 11.21
CA LEU A 671 -25.92 -61.71 11.34
C LEU A 671 -26.23 -63.16 11.75
N PRO A 672 -27.18 -63.45 12.68
CA PRO A 672 -27.55 -64.82 13.02
C PRO A 672 -28.08 -65.62 11.82
N TYR A 673 -28.96 -65.03 10.99
CA TYR A 673 -29.46 -65.69 9.78
C TYR A 673 -28.32 -66.02 8.81
N ARG A 674 -27.41 -65.07 8.55
CA ARG A 674 -26.27 -65.28 7.66
C ARG A 674 -25.32 -66.36 8.16
N GLN A 675 -25.08 -66.42 9.47
CA GLN A 675 -24.28 -67.48 10.09
C GLN A 675 -24.95 -68.85 9.96
N GLN A 676 -26.27 -68.94 10.15
CA GLN A 676 -27.03 -70.18 10.00
C GLN A 676 -27.04 -70.68 8.55
N LYS A 677 -27.23 -69.78 7.58
CA LYS A 677 -27.16 -70.06 6.14
C LYS A 677 -25.79 -70.62 5.74
N LEU A 678 -24.71 -69.97 6.19
CA LEU A 678 -23.35 -70.44 5.97
C LEU A 678 -23.14 -71.84 6.58
N ALA A 679 -23.55 -72.05 7.83
CA ALA A 679 -23.44 -73.33 8.51
C ALA A 679 -24.24 -74.45 7.81
N HIS A 680 -25.42 -74.13 7.26
CA HIS A 680 -26.23 -75.08 6.49
C HIS A 680 -25.54 -75.49 5.19
N THR A 681 -25.03 -74.53 4.41
CA THR A 681 -24.26 -74.81 3.18
C THR A 681 -22.97 -75.58 3.47
N GLN A 682 -22.28 -75.29 4.58
CA GLN A 682 -21.12 -76.06 5.04
C GLN A 682 -21.50 -77.51 5.41
N ALA A 683 -22.63 -77.71 6.11
CA ALA A 683 -23.11 -79.03 6.48
C ALA A 683 -23.55 -79.87 5.26
N ASP A 684 -24.21 -79.24 4.28
CA ASP A 684 -24.61 -79.89 3.03
C ASP A 684 -23.39 -80.29 2.20
N LEU A 685 -22.37 -79.43 2.13
CA LEU A 685 -21.09 -79.72 1.48
C LEU A 685 -20.38 -80.89 2.17
N ALA A 686 -20.34 -80.91 3.51
CA ALA A 686 -19.74 -81.99 4.29
C ALA A 686 -20.47 -83.33 4.09
N ARG A 687 -21.80 -83.31 4.05
CA ARG A 687 -22.63 -84.51 3.81
C ARG A 687 -22.41 -85.09 2.42
N LEU A 688 -22.33 -84.23 1.40
CA LEU A 688 -22.04 -84.64 0.02
C LEU A 688 -20.65 -85.27 -0.09
N LYS A 689 -19.64 -84.67 0.57
CA LYS A 689 -18.25 -85.17 0.63
C LYS A 689 -18.13 -86.52 1.36
N GLN A 690 -18.97 -86.80 2.37
CA GLN A 690 -18.96 -88.08 3.10
C GLN A 690 -19.71 -89.22 2.37
N SER A 691 -20.67 -88.91 1.50
CA SER A 691 -21.54 -89.91 0.85
C SER A 691 -20.97 -90.62 -0.38
N GLY A 692 -19.77 -90.27 -0.87
CA GLY A 692 -19.27 -90.75 -2.16
C GLY A 692 -17.80 -91.15 -2.18
N GLY A 693 -17.49 -92.41 -1.84
CA GLY A 693 -16.12 -92.95 -1.97
C GLY A 693 -15.60 -92.97 -3.42
N ASN A 694 -16.48 -93.09 -4.41
CA ASN A 694 -16.12 -93.00 -5.84
C ASN A 694 -15.97 -91.55 -6.33
N LEU A 695 -16.64 -90.58 -5.69
CA LEU A 695 -16.56 -89.16 -6.05
C LEU A 695 -15.18 -88.58 -5.69
N GLN A 696 -14.64 -88.93 -4.52
CA GLN A 696 -13.34 -88.43 -4.07
C GLN A 696 -12.17 -88.95 -4.94
N GLN A 697 -12.25 -90.18 -5.44
CA GLN A 697 -11.25 -90.74 -6.36
C GLN A 697 -11.37 -90.15 -7.78
N ALA A 698 -12.59 -89.96 -8.27
CA ALA A 698 -12.84 -89.28 -9.55
C ALA A 698 -12.42 -87.79 -9.48
N GLU A 699 -12.67 -87.12 -8.36
CA GLU A 699 -12.21 -85.76 -8.08
C GLU A 699 -10.68 -85.68 -8.03
N GLN A 700 -10.00 -86.59 -7.34
CA GLN A 700 -8.53 -86.63 -7.32
C GLN A 700 -7.94 -86.85 -8.72
N ARG A 701 -8.51 -87.76 -9.52
CA ARG A 701 -8.06 -88.01 -10.91
C ARG A 701 -8.32 -86.82 -11.81
N TRP A 702 -9.47 -86.14 -11.67
CA TRP A 702 -9.79 -84.92 -12.40
C TRP A 702 -8.91 -83.74 -11.97
N GLN A 703 -8.65 -83.56 -10.68
CA GLN A 703 -7.75 -82.53 -10.15
C GLN A 703 -6.31 -82.75 -10.60
N GLN A 704 -5.83 -84.00 -10.63
CA GLN A 704 -4.52 -84.35 -11.20
C GLN A 704 -4.46 -84.02 -12.70
N ALA A 705 -5.50 -84.37 -13.48
CA ALA A 705 -5.58 -84.02 -14.90
C ALA A 705 -5.60 -82.50 -15.14
N LYS A 706 -6.37 -81.78 -14.32
CA LYS A 706 -6.44 -80.32 -14.33
C LYS A 706 -5.10 -79.70 -13.96
N HIS A 707 -4.37 -80.27 -13.00
CA HIS A 707 -3.03 -79.82 -12.64
C HIS A 707 -2.03 -80.06 -13.77
N THR A 708 -2.06 -81.22 -14.43
CA THR A 708 -1.23 -81.51 -15.61
C THR A 708 -1.52 -80.54 -16.75
N VAL A 709 -2.80 -80.29 -17.07
CA VAL A 709 -3.20 -79.30 -18.09
C VAL A 709 -2.73 -77.90 -17.68
N ALA A 710 -2.90 -77.50 -16.41
CA ALA A 710 -2.44 -76.19 -15.94
C ALA A 710 -0.91 -76.04 -15.99
N GLN A 711 -0.15 -77.10 -15.68
CA GLN A 711 1.32 -77.10 -15.80
C GLN A 711 1.76 -76.95 -17.26
N ILE A 712 1.13 -77.68 -18.18
CA ILE A 712 1.43 -77.59 -19.62
C ILE A 712 0.99 -76.22 -20.18
N GLN A 713 -0.17 -75.70 -19.78
CA GLN A 713 -0.62 -74.34 -20.13
C GLN A 713 0.30 -73.27 -19.56
N THR A 714 0.85 -73.47 -18.36
CA THR A 714 1.84 -72.55 -17.78
C THR A 714 3.14 -72.60 -18.57
N ALA A 715 3.62 -73.80 -18.94
CA ALA A 715 4.81 -73.95 -19.76
C ALA A 715 4.61 -73.37 -21.17
N LEU A 716 3.46 -73.63 -21.80
CA LEU A 716 3.07 -73.06 -23.09
C LEU A 716 2.93 -71.54 -22.99
N GLY A 717 2.30 -71.04 -21.93
CA GLY A 717 2.18 -69.61 -21.65
C GLY A 717 3.55 -68.95 -21.46
N GLN A 718 4.49 -69.60 -20.77
CA GLN A 718 5.87 -69.11 -20.64
C GLN A 718 6.59 -69.13 -21.99
N GLN A 719 6.40 -70.15 -22.82
CA GLN A 719 6.99 -70.23 -24.15
C GLN A 719 6.38 -69.21 -25.12
N GLN A 720 5.06 -69.02 -25.12
CA GLN A 720 4.35 -68.00 -25.91
C GLN A 720 4.68 -66.60 -25.41
N GLN A 721 4.87 -66.40 -24.10
CA GLN A 721 5.43 -65.16 -23.55
C GLN A 721 6.87 -64.95 -24.02
N GLN A 722 7.68 -66.00 -24.08
CA GLN A 722 9.04 -65.93 -24.61
C GLN A 722 9.05 -65.65 -26.12
N GLU A 723 8.15 -66.26 -26.89
CA GLU A 723 7.96 -65.97 -28.31
C GLU A 723 7.48 -64.54 -28.53
N GLY A 724 6.46 -64.10 -27.79
CA GLY A 724 5.96 -62.73 -27.80
C GLY A 724 7.05 -61.74 -27.39
N TYR A 725 7.85 -62.07 -26.38
CA TYR A 725 9.01 -61.27 -25.96
C TYR A 725 10.04 -61.19 -27.09
N LEU A 726 10.41 -62.31 -27.71
CA LEU A 726 11.38 -62.34 -28.80
C LEU A 726 10.86 -61.62 -30.05
N LYS A 727 9.58 -61.77 -30.39
CA LYS A 727 8.92 -61.10 -31.51
C LYS A 727 8.81 -59.60 -31.27
N ASN A 728 8.32 -59.18 -30.10
CA ASN A 728 8.28 -57.77 -29.71
C ASN A 728 9.68 -57.17 -29.64
N LYS A 729 10.69 -57.94 -29.19
CA LYS A 729 12.08 -57.50 -29.20
C LYS A 729 12.62 -57.37 -30.62
N LEU A 730 12.31 -58.29 -31.52
CA LEU A 730 12.66 -58.17 -32.94
C LEU A 730 11.97 -56.99 -33.61
N ASP A 731 10.66 -56.82 -33.41
CA ASP A 731 9.89 -55.70 -33.94
C ASP A 731 10.39 -54.36 -33.37
N SER A 732 10.75 -54.34 -32.09
CA SER A 732 11.37 -53.17 -31.44
C SER A 732 12.76 -52.88 -32.00
N LEU A 733 13.62 -53.88 -32.20
CA LEU A 733 14.94 -53.70 -32.80
C LEU A 733 14.84 -53.27 -34.25
N GLN A 734 13.85 -53.77 -34.99
CA GLN A 734 13.57 -53.38 -36.37
C GLN A 734 13.03 -51.95 -36.45
N SER A 735 12.08 -51.57 -35.59
CA SER A 735 11.60 -50.20 -35.50
C SER A 735 12.70 -49.23 -35.05
N GLU A 736 13.56 -49.64 -34.12
CA GLU A 736 14.75 -48.88 -33.71
C GLU A 736 15.71 -48.73 -34.89
N PHE A 737 15.96 -49.80 -35.65
CA PHE A 737 16.78 -49.76 -36.86
C PHE A 737 16.22 -48.80 -37.92
N ASP A 738 14.92 -48.90 -38.23
CA ASP A 738 14.26 -48.06 -39.23
C ASP A 738 14.25 -46.58 -38.82
N SER A 739 14.02 -46.28 -37.54
CA SER A 739 14.03 -44.90 -37.01
C SER A 739 15.42 -44.27 -37.00
N LEU A 740 16.48 -45.07 -36.82
CA LEU A 740 17.86 -44.61 -36.85
C LEU A 740 18.43 -44.58 -38.27
N GLN A 741 17.77 -45.19 -39.26
CA GLN A 741 18.30 -45.33 -40.61
C GLN A 741 18.50 -43.99 -41.31
N GLU A 742 17.57 -43.04 -41.15
CA GLU A 742 17.70 -41.71 -41.76
C GLU A 742 18.82 -40.89 -41.12
N LEU A 743 18.95 -40.97 -39.79
CA LEU A 743 20.03 -40.32 -39.03
C LEU A 743 21.41 -40.90 -39.36
N ALA A 744 21.51 -42.22 -39.52
CA ALA A 744 22.75 -42.91 -39.92
C ALA A 744 23.17 -42.59 -41.37
N ARG A 745 22.26 -42.12 -42.23
CA ARG A 745 22.57 -41.71 -43.61
C ARG A 745 23.07 -40.27 -43.72
N GLN A 746 23.04 -39.49 -42.63
CA GLN A 746 23.53 -38.12 -42.65
C GLN A 746 25.06 -38.11 -42.84
N PRO A 747 25.61 -37.30 -43.77
CA PRO A 747 27.04 -37.21 -43.98
C PRO A 747 27.71 -36.57 -42.75
N ILE A 748 28.70 -37.25 -42.18
CA ILE A 748 29.55 -36.73 -41.12
C ILE A 748 30.89 -36.31 -41.77
N PRO A 749 31.36 -35.06 -41.59
CA PRO A 749 32.66 -34.64 -42.09
C PRO A 749 33.79 -35.53 -41.55
N GLU A 750 34.76 -35.88 -42.39
CA GLU A 750 35.82 -36.85 -42.05
C GLU A 750 36.67 -36.42 -40.84
N THR A 751 36.91 -35.11 -40.68
CA THR A 751 37.61 -34.52 -39.53
C THR A 751 36.83 -34.70 -38.22
N VAL A 752 35.50 -34.54 -38.25
CA VAL A 752 34.61 -34.72 -37.10
C VAL A 752 34.43 -36.21 -36.78
N LEU A 753 34.33 -37.06 -37.81
CA LEU A 753 34.23 -38.51 -37.66
C LEU A 753 35.49 -39.09 -36.98
N THR A 754 36.67 -38.63 -37.38
CA THR A 754 37.94 -39.05 -36.77
C THR A 754 38.02 -38.61 -35.31
N ALA A 755 37.70 -37.34 -35.03
CA ALA A 755 37.69 -36.81 -33.66
C ALA A 755 36.67 -37.51 -32.74
N LEU A 756 35.48 -37.84 -33.25
CA LEU A 756 34.47 -38.59 -32.49
C LEU A 756 34.89 -40.04 -32.26
N THR A 757 35.56 -40.67 -33.23
CA THR A 757 36.04 -42.06 -33.10
C THR A 757 37.21 -42.17 -32.12
N ASP A 758 38.12 -41.19 -32.11
CA ASP A 758 39.23 -41.14 -31.14
C ASP A 758 38.73 -40.81 -29.72
N ALA A 759 37.70 -39.97 -29.59
CA ALA A 759 37.16 -39.54 -28.29
C ALA A 759 36.18 -40.55 -27.66
N ILE A 760 35.53 -41.37 -28.48
CA ILE A 760 34.52 -42.34 -28.05
C ILE A 760 35.10 -43.74 -28.30
N GLU A 761 35.79 -44.30 -27.30
CA GLU A 761 36.38 -45.65 -27.36
C GLU A 761 35.36 -46.66 -27.92
N GLU A 762 35.83 -47.51 -28.86
CA GLU A 762 35.11 -48.44 -29.76
C GLU A 762 34.18 -49.49 -29.10
N THR A 763 33.81 -49.32 -27.83
CA THR A 763 32.79 -50.13 -27.17
C THR A 763 31.40 -49.71 -27.62
N VAL A 764 30.88 -50.49 -28.57
CA VAL A 764 29.51 -50.48 -29.09
C VAL A 764 28.50 -50.00 -28.03
N PRO A 765 27.86 -48.83 -28.23
CA PRO A 765 26.92 -48.31 -27.24
C PRO A 765 25.65 -49.16 -27.19
N GLN A 766 25.45 -49.90 -26.10
CA GLN A 766 24.26 -50.73 -25.93
C GLN A 766 23.01 -49.94 -25.49
N ASP A 767 23.13 -48.66 -25.14
CA ASP A 767 22.06 -47.88 -24.50
C ASP A 767 22.06 -46.40 -24.95
N SER A 768 20.87 -45.82 -25.16
CA SER A 768 20.66 -44.39 -25.41
C SER A 768 21.21 -43.52 -24.28
N ARG A 769 21.33 -44.07 -23.07
CA ARG A 769 22.02 -43.43 -21.94
C ARG A 769 23.49 -43.16 -22.19
N GLN A 770 24.18 -43.98 -22.98
CA GLN A 770 25.58 -43.71 -23.31
C GLN A 770 25.68 -42.55 -24.29
N GLN A 771 24.80 -42.47 -25.28
CA GLN A 771 24.68 -41.29 -26.14
C GLN A 771 24.35 -40.05 -25.30
N SER A 772 23.38 -40.13 -24.38
CA SER A 772 23.07 -39.03 -23.48
C SER A 772 24.22 -38.68 -22.54
N ARG A 773 25.00 -39.65 -22.04
CA ARG A 773 26.19 -39.38 -21.22
C ARG A 773 27.33 -38.74 -22.01
N VAL A 774 27.50 -39.12 -23.27
CA VAL A 774 28.48 -38.49 -24.15
C VAL A 774 28.01 -37.10 -24.54
N LEU A 775 26.74 -36.92 -24.90
CA LEU A 775 26.13 -35.60 -25.10
C LEU A 775 26.25 -34.75 -23.84
N GLN A 776 25.98 -35.30 -22.66
CA GLN A 776 26.09 -34.64 -21.38
C GLN A 776 27.56 -34.35 -21.02
N SER A 777 28.50 -35.23 -21.35
CA SER A 777 29.94 -34.98 -21.19
C SER A 777 30.39 -33.84 -22.11
N TYR A 778 29.88 -33.79 -23.34
CA TYR A 778 30.11 -32.67 -24.25
C TYR A 778 29.44 -31.40 -23.76
N GLU A 779 28.22 -31.47 -23.24
CA GLU A 779 27.52 -30.35 -22.58
C GLU A 779 28.28 -29.87 -21.35
N GLN A 780 28.80 -30.76 -20.51
CA GLN A 780 29.64 -30.45 -19.34
C GLN A 780 31.01 -29.89 -19.71
N ARG A 781 31.52 -30.20 -20.91
CA ARG A 781 32.76 -29.62 -21.43
C ARG A 781 32.51 -28.27 -22.12
N ILE A 782 31.27 -28.02 -22.55
CA ILE A 782 30.81 -26.78 -23.17
C ILE A 782 30.39 -25.77 -22.09
N GLU A 783 29.68 -26.22 -21.05
CA GLU A 783 29.48 -25.52 -19.78
C GLU A 783 30.81 -25.26 -19.08
#